data_AF-A0A5C2RNM1-F1
#
_entry.id   AF-A0A5C2RNM1-F1
#
_cell.length_a   1.000
_cell.length_b   1.000
_cell.length_c   1.000
_cell.angle_alpha   90.00
_cell.angle_beta   90.00
_cell.angle_gamma   90.00
#
_symmetry.space_group_name_H-M   'P 1'
#
loop_
_entity.id
_entity.type
_entity.pdbx_description
1 polymer ?
#
loop_
_entity_poly.entity_id
_entity_poly.type
_entity_poly.pdbx_seq_one_letter_code
_entity_poly.pdbx_strand_id
1 'polypeptide(L)'
;MGEERENQSILITGESGAGKTESTKKVIQYLAAIAADAHAPSSTPSHSQSPSLAGSGTFNAVVPTVGLPRSSSFRKHTKGMSVSGSGSGFGGLNSKGRLGLLERQILQANPILEAFGNAQTQRNNNSSRFGKFIRISFSPDGSIAGANIDWYLLEKSRVVVRSEAERSFHVFYQLMAGGGSLKDTLLLDGDVEDYEYLNKSRREVDGIDDREEWSLLKAALDTVGFTSAEQFDLFRVVAAVLHIGNISITATRSDDAAMPDPSQAERVCHLLGIPLSEFTKAVLRPRVLAGREWVTQARTRQQALEELSALCKTLYEKSFGMLVERINRALDRPSSKSTFIGVLDIAGFEIFDINGYEQLLINYTNEKLQQFFNHHMFVLEQEEYAREGIEWDYVNFGLDLQPTIDLIETSGATIGVLSLLDEECIMPKATDRTFTNKLHAIWAVEPPAGEEPHPGTFKYEPTRFEQGFIVHHYAGRVEYRTDGWLEKNKDPLNDNLTRVLAGSSEHYIASLFADYADAPLPTGNALHAATIGRKRITKKGAFRTVGQRHKEQLASLMGQLQSTQPHFVRCIVPNTLKKPGRVDVPLVLDQLRCNGVLEGIRIARLGYPNRLPFVEFRQRYEVLTPGIIPPGYMDGRKACLRMVDALELDKSIFRIGTSKIFFKAGVLAELEERRDALLFDIFSRLQAVARKFTARRQMMKILNRHPEGEGQPRDRAYQTGRRDRGSDIVRQAPASV
;
A
#
# COMPACT_ATOMS: atom_id res chain seq x y z
N MET A 1 8.52 -3.79 15.91
CA MET A 1 7.33 -3.82 16.81
C MET A 1 7.60 -4.49 18.15
N GLY A 2 8.10 -5.74 18.20
CA GLY A 2 8.29 -6.45 19.47
C GLY A 2 9.33 -5.85 20.41
N GLU A 3 10.47 -5.36 19.88
CA GLU A 3 11.58 -4.85 20.70
C GLU A 3 11.57 -3.32 20.85
N GLU A 4 11.40 -2.57 19.75
CA GLU A 4 11.49 -1.09 19.77
C GLU A 4 10.14 -0.39 20.04
N ARG A 5 9.00 -1.09 19.94
CA ARG A 5 7.62 -0.53 20.09
C ARG A 5 7.30 0.70 19.23
N GLU A 6 8.01 0.91 18.13
CA GLU A 6 7.77 2.02 17.19
C GLU A 6 6.82 1.63 16.05
N ASN A 7 6.07 2.61 15.55
CA ASN A 7 5.24 2.47 14.36
C ASN A 7 6.11 2.34 13.11
N GLN A 8 5.64 1.58 12.13
CA GLN A 8 6.40 1.23 10.95
C GLN A 8 5.66 1.70 9.70
N SER A 9 6.37 1.94 8.60
CA SER A 9 5.75 2.15 7.29
C SER A 9 6.47 1.38 6.19
N ILE A 10 5.74 0.99 5.15
CA ILE A 10 6.26 0.35 3.95
C ILE A 10 5.88 1.25 2.77
N LEU A 11 6.88 1.84 2.12
CA LEU A 11 6.71 2.73 0.99
C LEU A 11 6.99 1.96 -0.29
N ILE A 12 5.94 1.69 -1.06
CA ILE A 12 6.02 0.99 -2.34
C ILE A 12 6.01 2.04 -3.45
N THR A 13 7.12 2.16 -4.17
CA THR A 13 7.31 3.18 -5.21
C THR A 13 7.85 2.55 -6.49
N GLY A 14 7.74 3.28 -7.60
CA GLY A 14 8.16 2.82 -8.92
C GLY A 14 7.28 3.45 -9.99
N GLU A 15 7.70 3.33 -11.25
CA GLU A 15 6.98 3.93 -12.39
C GLU A 15 5.56 3.34 -12.58
N SER A 16 4.77 4.02 -13.41
CA SER A 16 3.45 3.51 -13.82
C SER A 16 3.61 2.14 -14.51
N GLY A 17 2.82 1.15 -14.08
CA GLY A 17 2.90 -0.23 -14.58
C GLY A 17 3.89 -1.15 -13.86
N ALA A 18 4.64 -0.67 -12.87
CA ALA A 18 5.60 -1.49 -12.12
C ALA A 18 5.00 -2.54 -11.18
N GLY A 19 3.66 -2.61 -11.04
CA GLY A 19 2.99 -3.57 -10.15
C GLY A 19 2.99 -3.19 -8.67
N LYS A 20 2.93 -1.87 -8.37
CA LYS A 20 2.87 -1.35 -6.99
C LYS A 20 1.67 -1.91 -6.22
N THR A 21 0.47 -1.76 -6.76
CA THR A 21 -0.78 -2.24 -6.15
C THR A 21 -0.78 -3.75 -5.91
N GLU A 22 -0.23 -4.53 -6.84
CA GLU A 22 -0.07 -5.98 -6.66
C GLU A 22 0.92 -6.33 -5.55
N SER A 23 1.98 -5.54 -5.40
CA SER A 23 2.93 -5.67 -4.29
C SER A 23 2.26 -5.32 -2.96
N THR A 24 1.47 -4.24 -2.92
CA THR A 24 0.63 -3.86 -1.77
C THR A 24 -0.30 -5.00 -1.35
N LYS A 25 -1.00 -5.63 -2.30
CA LYS A 25 -1.87 -6.78 -2.03
C LYS A 25 -1.10 -7.93 -1.38
N LYS A 26 0.08 -8.28 -1.90
CA LYS A 26 0.92 -9.35 -1.34
C LYS A 26 1.41 -9.05 0.07
N VAL A 27 1.82 -7.80 0.33
CA VAL A 27 2.23 -7.35 1.67
C VAL A 27 1.06 -7.50 2.65
N ILE A 28 -0.14 -7.03 2.28
CA ILE A 28 -1.33 -7.14 3.14
C ILE A 28 -1.72 -8.60 3.36
N GLN A 29 -1.68 -9.44 2.33
CA GLN A 29 -1.94 -10.88 2.45
C GLN A 29 -0.95 -11.57 3.39
N TYR A 30 0.33 -11.21 3.31
CA TYR A 30 1.36 -11.74 4.19
C TYR A 30 1.12 -11.34 5.65
N LEU A 31 0.86 -10.05 5.89
CA LEU A 31 0.55 -9.54 7.24
C LEU A 31 -0.72 -10.20 7.82
N ALA A 32 -1.75 -10.37 6.99
CA ALA A 32 -2.99 -11.05 7.39
C ALA A 32 -2.77 -12.54 7.71
N ALA A 33 -1.97 -13.24 6.91
CA ALA A 33 -1.69 -14.66 7.11
C ALA A 33 -0.90 -14.91 8.41
N ILE A 34 0.13 -14.10 8.67
CA ILE A 34 0.96 -14.25 9.88
C ILE A 34 0.19 -13.91 11.14
N ALA A 35 -0.60 -12.84 11.11
CA ALA A 35 -1.43 -12.46 12.25
C ALA A 35 -2.50 -13.53 12.56
N ALA A 36 -3.05 -14.18 11.53
CA ALA A 36 -4.01 -15.27 11.70
C ALA A 36 -3.37 -16.54 12.30
N ASP A 37 -2.14 -16.89 11.90
CA ASP A 37 -1.45 -18.07 12.44
C ASP A 37 -1.02 -17.90 13.91
N ALA A 38 -0.84 -16.67 14.40
CA ALA A 38 -0.64 -16.40 15.84
C ALA A 38 -1.84 -16.85 16.70
N HIS A 39 -3.02 -17.03 16.10
CA HIS A 39 -4.25 -17.51 16.75
C HIS A 39 -4.55 -19.00 16.55
N ALA A 40 -3.71 -19.78 15.86
CA ALA A 40 -3.92 -21.21 15.80
C ALA A 40 -3.72 -21.81 17.22
N PRO A 41 -4.76 -22.40 17.86
CA PRO A 41 -4.53 -23.13 19.10
C PRO A 41 -3.52 -24.23 18.79
N SER A 42 -2.47 -24.33 19.61
CA SER A 42 -1.57 -25.47 19.56
C SER A 42 -2.44 -26.73 19.63
N SER A 43 -2.52 -27.44 18.51
CA SER A 43 -3.23 -28.70 18.46
C SER A 43 -2.61 -29.58 19.54
N THR A 44 -3.40 -29.86 20.56
CA THR A 44 -3.10 -30.85 21.59
C THR A 44 -2.64 -32.13 20.88
N PRO A 45 -1.55 -32.79 21.30
CA PRO A 45 -1.16 -34.03 20.67
C PRO A 45 -2.21 -35.08 21.03
N SER A 46 -3.16 -35.33 20.14
CA SER A 46 -4.10 -36.44 20.25
C SER A 46 -3.32 -37.73 20.02
N HIS A 47 -2.74 -38.24 21.11
CA HIS A 47 -2.35 -39.63 21.23
C HIS A 47 -3.62 -40.49 21.14
N SER A 48 -3.94 -40.98 19.94
CA SER A 48 -4.46 -42.33 19.68
C SER A 48 -5.07 -42.39 18.28
N GLN A 49 -4.39 -43.05 17.36
CA GLN A 49 -4.94 -44.15 16.55
C GLN A 49 -3.89 -44.56 15.52
N SER A 50 -3.20 -45.65 15.82
CA SER A 50 -2.45 -46.43 14.84
C SER A 50 -3.47 -47.12 13.92
N PRO A 51 -3.32 -47.10 12.58
CA PRO A 51 -4.14 -47.94 11.74
C PRO A 51 -3.68 -49.39 11.89
N SER A 52 -4.54 -50.21 12.46
CA SER A 52 -4.41 -51.66 12.51
C SER A 52 -4.53 -52.25 11.10
N LEU A 53 -3.50 -52.98 10.68
CA LEU A 53 -3.54 -53.87 9.53
C LEU A 53 -4.57 -54.99 9.75
N ALA A 54 -5.55 -55.07 8.86
CA ALA A 54 -6.29 -56.29 8.57
C ALA A 54 -6.58 -56.31 7.05
N GLY A 55 -6.00 -57.27 6.34
CA GLY A 55 -6.17 -57.38 4.89
C GLY A 55 -5.18 -58.34 4.25
N SER A 56 -5.55 -59.62 4.27
CA SER A 56 -4.91 -60.78 3.62
C SER A 56 -4.63 -60.57 2.12
N GLY A 57 -3.53 -61.16 1.60
CA GLY A 57 -3.41 -61.49 0.18
C GLY A 57 -2.01 -61.44 -0.45
N THR A 58 -1.25 -62.53 -0.28
CA THR A 58 -0.32 -63.14 -1.28
C THR A 58 0.78 -62.31 -1.98
N PHE A 59 2.01 -62.52 -1.50
CA PHE A 59 3.29 -62.75 -2.19
C PHE A 59 3.44 -62.45 -3.69
N ASN A 60 4.45 -61.65 -4.04
CA ASN A 60 5.61 -62.15 -4.79
C ASN A 60 6.88 -61.32 -4.54
N ALA A 61 7.99 -62.02 -4.37
CA ALA A 61 9.27 -61.55 -3.88
C ALA A 61 10.22 -61.11 -5.00
N VAL A 62 11.09 -60.11 -4.74
CA VAL A 62 12.48 -60.08 -5.23
C VAL A 62 13.36 -59.29 -4.24
N VAL A 63 14.46 -59.91 -3.82
CA VAL A 63 15.53 -59.40 -2.94
C VAL A 63 16.48 -58.47 -3.72
N PRO A 64 17.07 -57.41 -3.13
CA PRO A 64 17.98 -56.52 -3.84
C PRO A 64 19.40 -57.10 -3.92
N THR A 65 19.96 -57.19 -5.13
CA THR A 65 21.37 -57.48 -5.37
C THR A 65 22.20 -56.20 -5.43
N VAL A 66 23.22 -56.18 -4.59
CA VAL A 66 24.35 -55.25 -4.53
C VAL A 66 25.18 -55.32 -5.82
N GLY A 67 25.63 -54.17 -6.34
CA GLY A 67 26.67 -54.14 -7.39
C GLY A 67 26.87 -52.76 -8.04
N LEU A 68 27.94 -52.06 -7.66
CA LEU A 68 28.55 -50.96 -8.43
C LEU A 68 29.03 -51.46 -9.82
N PRO A 69 29.06 -50.61 -10.87
CA PRO A 69 30.35 -50.00 -11.22
C PRO A 69 30.32 -48.57 -11.84
N ARG A 70 31.39 -47.85 -11.49
CA ARG A 70 32.20 -46.81 -12.16
C ARG A 70 31.83 -46.27 -13.57
N SER A 71 31.93 -44.93 -13.66
CA SER A 71 32.65 -44.09 -14.67
C SER A 71 32.24 -44.13 -16.16
N SER A 72 31.68 -43.01 -16.67
CA SER A 72 32.31 -42.11 -17.67
C SER A 72 31.29 -41.18 -18.39
N SER A 73 31.51 -39.87 -18.25
CA SER A 73 31.63 -38.85 -19.32
C SER A 73 30.78 -38.87 -20.62
N PHE A 74 30.13 -37.70 -20.82
CA PHE A 74 29.89 -36.96 -22.08
C PHE A 74 28.60 -37.14 -22.94
N ARG A 75 27.82 -36.03 -22.95
CA ARG A 75 27.08 -35.34 -24.04
C ARG A 75 25.96 -36.03 -24.85
N LYS A 76 24.79 -35.37 -24.78
CA LYS A 76 24.03 -34.66 -25.85
C LYS A 76 22.60 -35.15 -26.17
N HIS A 77 21.71 -34.16 -26.24
CA HIS A 77 20.47 -34.03 -27.02
C HIS A 77 19.26 -34.91 -26.71
N THR A 78 18.14 -34.25 -26.40
CA THR A 78 16.81 -34.64 -26.92
C THR A 78 16.02 -33.41 -27.38
N LYS A 79 15.62 -33.44 -28.66
CA LYS A 79 14.52 -32.65 -29.25
C LYS A 79 13.18 -33.26 -28.82
N GLY A 80 12.15 -32.42 -28.73
CA GLY A 80 10.81 -32.78 -28.26
C GLY A 80 9.86 -33.41 -29.27
N MET A 81 8.65 -33.68 -28.77
CA MET A 81 7.31 -33.71 -29.40
C MET A 81 6.31 -34.14 -28.30
N SER A 82 5.49 -33.21 -27.80
CA SER A 82 4.05 -33.00 -28.11
C SER A 82 3.08 -33.98 -27.43
N VAL A 83 2.29 -33.48 -26.48
CA VAL A 83 0.93 -33.98 -26.19
C VAL A 83 0.02 -32.79 -25.92
N SER A 84 -1.07 -32.76 -26.69
CA SER A 84 -2.18 -31.81 -26.69
C SER A 84 -3.21 -32.13 -25.59
N GLY A 85 -3.71 -31.06 -24.96
CA GLY A 85 -5.12 -30.87 -24.56
C GLY A 85 -5.70 -31.73 -23.43
N SER A 86 -5.94 -31.10 -22.26
CA SER A 86 -7.29 -30.81 -21.73
C SER A 86 -7.26 -30.46 -20.24
N GLY A 87 -7.82 -29.30 -19.90
CA GLY A 87 -8.78 -29.14 -18.79
C GLY A 87 -8.34 -29.39 -17.34
N SER A 88 -8.34 -28.29 -16.57
CA SER A 88 -8.57 -28.21 -15.12
C SER A 88 -7.45 -28.65 -14.18
N GLY A 89 -7.10 -27.76 -13.22
CA GLY A 89 -6.39 -28.19 -12.01
C GLY A 89 -5.26 -27.31 -11.47
N PHE A 90 -5.25 -25.99 -11.66
CA PHE A 90 -4.50 -25.10 -10.75
C PHE A 90 -5.49 -24.40 -9.82
N GLY A 91 -5.98 -25.17 -8.85
CA GLY A 91 -6.74 -24.63 -7.72
C GLY A 91 -5.85 -23.71 -6.91
N GLY A 92 -6.28 -22.45 -6.79
CA GLY A 92 -5.65 -21.48 -5.92
C GLY A 92 -5.53 -21.99 -4.48
N LEU A 93 -4.56 -21.46 -3.75
CA LEU A 93 -4.52 -21.56 -2.31
C LEU A 93 -5.85 -20.98 -1.78
N ASN A 94 -6.81 -21.88 -1.48
CA ASN A 94 -8.09 -21.53 -0.88
C ASN A 94 -7.84 -21.07 0.57
N SER A 95 -7.48 -19.79 0.72
CA SER A 95 -7.47 -19.03 1.97
C SER A 95 -8.89 -18.67 2.44
N LYS A 96 -9.93 -19.04 1.68
CA LYS A 96 -11.35 -18.74 1.99
C LYS A 96 -11.83 -19.29 3.34
N GLY A 97 -11.16 -20.27 3.94
CA GLY A 97 -11.56 -20.87 5.22
C GLY A 97 -10.64 -20.58 6.42
N ARG A 98 -9.52 -19.87 6.23
CA ARG A 98 -8.48 -19.74 7.27
C ARG A 98 -8.29 -18.31 7.79
N LEU A 99 -8.83 -17.32 7.09
CA LEU A 99 -8.75 -15.90 7.45
C LEU A 99 -10.01 -15.49 8.23
N GLY A 100 -9.84 -14.69 9.28
CA GLY A 100 -10.95 -14.09 10.00
C GLY A 100 -11.70 -13.05 9.15
N LEU A 101 -12.85 -12.61 9.67
CA LEU A 101 -13.71 -11.64 8.97
C LEU A 101 -12.99 -10.32 8.71
N LEU A 102 -12.22 -9.83 9.68
CA LEU A 102 -11.51 -8.55 9.58
C LEU A 102 -10.43 -8.60 8.49
N GLU A 103 -9.65 -9.66 8.46
CA GLU A 103 -8.61 -9.91 7.45
C GLU A 103 -9.22 -9.98 6.05
N ARG A 104 -10.37 -10.66 5.93
CA ARG A 104 -11.11 -10.72 4.67
C ARG A 104 -11.62 -9.34 4.26
N GLN A 105 -12.17 -8.55 5.19
CA GLN A 105 -12.63 -7.18 4.92
C GLN A 105 -11.49 -6.27 4.43
N ILE A 106 -10.31 -6.33 5.06
CA ILE A 106 -9.13 -5.58 4.63
C ILE A 106 -8.73 -5.95 3.19
N LEU A 107 -8.74 -7.25 2.85
CA LEU A 107 -8.42 -7.69 1.49
C LEU A 107 -9.47 -7.28 0.47
N GLN A 108 -10.77 -7.33 0.83
CA GLN A 108 -11.88 -6.96 -0.05
C GLN A 108 -12.07 -5.43 -0.21
N ALA A 109 -11.43 -4.60 0.62
CA ALA A 109 -11.40 -3.16 0.40
C ALA A 109 -10.68 -2.78 -0.90
N ASN A 110 -9.67 -3.55 -1.33
CA ASN A 110 -8.89 -3.23 -2.52
C ASN A 110 -9.70 -3.25 -3.82
N PRO A 111 -10.46 -4.32 -4.16
CA PRO A 111 -11.33 -4.33 -5.35
C PRO A 111 -12.28 -3.12 -5.43
N ILE A 112 -12.83 -2.70 -4.30
CA ILE A 112 -13.71 -1.52 -4.23
C ILE A 112 -12.93 -0.25 -4.59
N LEU A 113 -11.77 -0.04 -3.97
CA LEU A 113 -10.93 1.12 -4.25
C LEU A 113 -10.37 1.11 -5.68
N GLU A 114 -10.11 -0.07 -6.25
CA GLU A 114 -9.65 -0.20 -7.63
C GLU A 114 -10.75 0.14 -8.63
N ALA A 115 -12.00 -0.30 -8.39
CA ALA A 115 -13.12 0.06 -9.25
C ALA A 115 -13.33 1.59 -9.33
N PHE A 116 -13.27 2.28 -8.19
CA PHE A 116 -13.54 3.72 -8.10
C PHE A 116 -12.30 4.63 -8.21
N GLY A 117 -11.09 4.09 -8.07
CA GLY A 117 -9.86 4.88 -8.01
C GLY A 117 -8.82 4.51 -9.05
N ASN A 118 -8.99 3.39 -9.76
CA ASN A 118 -8.09 3.00 -10.84
C ASN A 118 -8.71 3.21 -12.21
N ALA A 119 -7.85 3.45 -13.19
CA ALA A 119 -8.20 3.61 -14.59
C ALA A 119 -7.11 3.03 -15.49
N GLN A 120 -7.44 2.80 -16.76
CA GLN A 120 -6.46 2.37 -17.76
C GLN A 120 -5.75 3.59 -18.36
N THR A 121 -4.42 3.57 -18.32
CA THR A 121 -3.53 4.50 -19.03
C THR A 121 -2.89 3.79 -20.23
N GLN A 122 -2.14 4.52 -21.06
CA GLN A 122 -1.43 3.90 -22.19
C GLN A 122 -0.45 2.81 -21.74
N ARG A 123 0.21 3.01 -20.58
CA ARG A 123 1.25 2.10 -20.07
C ARG A 123 0.71 1.02 -19.15
N ASN A 124 -0.38 1.27 -18.43
CA ASN A 124 -0.92 0.36 -17.42
C ASN A 124 -2.44 0.19 -17.54
N ASN A 125 -2.89 -1.06 -17.57
CA ASN A 125 -4.30 -1.41 -17.72
C ASN A 125 -5.12 -1.18 -16.43
N ASN A 126 -4.48 -1.22 -15.26
CA ASN A 126 -5.11 -1.01 -13.95
C ASN A 126 -4.21 -0.06 -13.13
N SER A 127 -4.23 1.22 -13.45
CA SER A 127 -3.38 2.24 -12.82
C SER A 127 -4.12 2.97 -11.72
N SER A 128 -3.60 2.94 -10.49
CA SER A 128 -4.11 3.78 -9.42
C SER A 128 -3.90 5.26 -9.72
N ARG A 129 -4.99 6.02 -9.69
CA ARG A 129 -5.03 7.48 -9.93
C ARG A 129 -5.39 8.25 -8.66
N PHE A 130 -5.02 7.66 -7.52
CA PHE A 130 -5.06 8.22 -6.18
C PHE A 130 -3.94 7.56 -5.35
N GLY A 131 -3.50 8.22 -4.30
CA GLY A 131 -2.65 7.64 -3.27
C GLY A 131 -3.49 7.02 -2.15
N LYS A 132 -3.06 5.87 -1.63
CA LYS A 132 -3.64 5.24 -0.45
C LYS A 132 -2.57 4.89 0.58
N PHE A 133 -2.83 5.23 1.82
CA PHE A 133 -2.02 4.86 2.96
C PHE A 133 -2.86 3.98 3.88
N ILE A 134 -2.55 2.68 3.91
CA ILE A 134 -3.29 1.68 4.65
C ILE A 134 -2.56 1.41 5.96
N ARG A 135 -3.10 1.90 7.07
CA ARG A 135 -2.60 1.65 8.43
C ARG A 135 -3.24 0.39 8.98
N ILE A 136 -2.44 -0.66 9.17
CA ILE A 136 -2.88 -1.90 9.81
C ILE A 136 -2.39 -1.86 11.26
N SER A 137 -3.33 -1.87 12.19
CA SER A 137 -3.07 -1.82 13.63
C SER A 137 -2.92 -3.23 14.18
N PHE A 138 -1.89 -3.43 15.00
CA PHE A 138 -1.58 -4.70 15.64
C PHE A 138 -1.71 -4.58 17.15
N SER A 139 -2.32 -5.59 17.75
CA SER A 139 -2.37 -5.76 19.20
C SER A 139 -1.01 -6.21 19.74
N PRO A 140 -0.75 -6.08 21.06
CA PRO A 140 0.52 -6.50 21.66
C PRO A 140 0.86 -7.99 21.49
N ASP A 141 -0.13 -8.84 21.22
CA ASP A 141 0.01 -10.27 20.92
C ASP A 141 0.34 -10.56 19.45
N GLY A 142 0.41 -9.53 18.59
CA GLY A 142 0.70 -9.64 17.16
C GLY A 142 -0.53 -9.88 16.28
N SER A 143 -1.73 -9.95 16.85
CA SER A 143 -2.98 -10.06 16.09
C SER A 143 -3.36 -8.73 15.43
N ILE A 144 -4.13 -8.78 14.32
CA ILE A 144 -4.66 -7.56 13.68
C ILE A 144 -5.80 -7.02 14.55
N ALA A 145 -5.60 -5.83 15.09
CA ALA A 145 -6.60 -5.12 15.88
C ALA A 145 -7.63 -4.43 14.98
N GLY A 146 -7.19 -3.81 13.88
CA GLY A 146 -8.03 -3.01 12.99
C GLY A 146 -7.22 -2.45 11.83
N ALA A 147 -7.88 -1.73 10.92
CA ALA A 147 -7.20 -1.00 9.85
C ALA A 147 -7.89 0.34 9.53
N ASN A 148 -7.12 1.29 9.03
CA ASN A 148 -7.62 2.56 8.52
C ASN A 148 -6.92 2.93 7.21
N ILE A 149 -7.69 3.41 6.24
CA ILE A 149 -7.23 3.79 4.91
C ILE A 149 -7.36 5.30 4.78
N ASP A 150 -6.23 5.99 4.64
CA ASP A 150 -6.20 7.40 4.28
C ASP A 150 -5.96 7.50 2.76
N TRP A 151 -6.75 8.32 2.07
CA TRP A 151 -6.62 8.55 0.63
C TRP A 151 -6.12 9.96 0.35
N TYR A 152 -5.39 10.11 -0.74
CA TYR A 152 -4.77 11.37 -1.14
C TYR A 152 -4.85 11.51 -2.67
N LEU A 153 -4.93 12.75 -3.16
CA LEU A 153 -4.62 13.09 -4.56
C LEU A 153 -5.42 12.30 -5.61
N LEU A 154 -6.74 12.17 -5.44
CA LEU A 154 -7.61 11.58 -6.46
C LEU A 154 -7.64 12.47 -7.72
N GLU A 155 -7.32 11.89 -8.86
CA GLU A 155 -7.32 12.60 -10.15
C GLU A 155 -8.74 12.72 -10.72
N LYS A 156 -9.53 13.60 -10.11
CA LYS A 156 -10.94 13.84 -10.46
C LYS A 156 -11.17 14.31 -11.90
N SER A 157 -10.17 14.91 -12.57
CA SER A 157 -10.32 15.38 -13.96
C SER A 157 -10.66 14.25 -14.93
N ARG A 158 -10.24 13.02 -14.62
CA ARG A 158 -10.47 11.80 -15.40
C ARG A 158 -11.95 11.39 -15.53
N VAL A 159 -12.80 11.92 -14.65
CA VAL A 159 -14.26 11.74 -14.73
C VAL A 159 -14.84 12.41 -15.98
N VAL A 160 -14.25 13.53 -16.42
CA VAL A 160 -14.76 14.38 -17.50
C VAL A 160 -13.85 14.31 -18.73
N VAL A 161 -12.55 14.50 -18.51
CA VAL A 161 -11.55 14.65 -19.59
C VAL A 161 -10.60 13.45 -19.58
N ARG A 162 -10.33 12.89 -20.77
CA ARG A 162 -9.36 11.83 -20.98
C ARG A 162 -8.76 11.89 -22.38
N SER A 163 -7.60 11.27 -22.57
CA SER A 163 -7.04 11.01 -23.90
C SER A 163 -7.77 9.84 -24.56
N GLU A 164 -7.85 9.83 -25.90
CA GLU A 164 -8.49 8.76 -26.68
C GLU A 164 -7.86 7.37 -26.43
N ALA A 165 -6.59 7.33 -26.02
CA ALA A 165 -5.88 6.09 -25.73
C ALA A 165 -6.09 5.56 -24.28
N GLU A 166 -6.87 6.27 -23.47
CA GLU A 166 -7.12 5.96 -22.05
C GLU A 166 -8.60 5.67 -21.78
N ARG A 167 -8.88 5.08 -20.60
CA ARG A 167 -10.24 4.97 -20.05
C ARG A 167 -10.41 5.87 -18.84
N SER A 168 -11.69 6.14 -18.54
CA SER A 168 -12.09 6.65 -17.24
C SER A 168 -11.99 5.56 -16.15
N PHE A 169 -12.45 5.84 -14.93
CA PHE A 169 -12.45 4.89 -13.82
C PHE A 169 -13.22 3.61 -14.17
N HIS A 170 -12.75 2.46 -13.68
CA HIS A 170 -13.30 1.15 -14.06
C HIS A 170 -14.78 0.98 -13.70
N VAL A 171 -15.24 1.60 -12.59
CA VAL A 171 -16.62 1.50 -12.11
C VAL A 171 -17.67 1.89 -13.15
N PHE A 172 -17.37 2.85 -14.05
CA PHE A 172 -18.30 3.24 -15.11
C PHE A 172 -18.56 2.08 -16.07
N TYR A 173 -17.51 1.40 -16.54
CA TYR A 173 -17.61 0.29 -17.49
C TYR A 173 -18.19 -0.96 -16.82
N GLN A 174 -17.80 -1.24 -15.58
CA GLN A 174 -18.35 -2.34 -14.79
C GLN A 174 -19.87 -2.19 -14.56
N LEU A 175 -20.34 -0.98 -14.25
CA LEU A 175 -21.78 -0.69 -14.10
C LEU A 175 -22.53 -0.89 -15.42
N MET A 176 -21.98 -0.39 -16.53
CA MET A 176 -22.63 -0.55 -17.84
C MET A 176 -22.70 -2.01 -18.30
N ALA A 177 -21.64 -2.79 -18.05
CA ALA A 177 -21.53 -4.19 -18.46
C ALA A 177 -22.31 -5.17 -17.57
N GLY A 178 -22.31 -4.94 -16.26
CA GLY A 178 -22.81 -5.86 -15.23
C GLY A 178 -24.01 -5.39 -14.41
N GLY A 179 -24.42 -4.12 -14.53
CA GLY A 179 -25.43 -3.51 -13.65
C GLY A 179 -26.82 -4.16 -13.67
N GLY A 180 -27.21 -4.82 -14.77
CA GLY A 180 -28.51 -5.49 -14.89
C GLY A 180 -29.69 -4.55 -14.57
N SER A 181 -30.60 -4.98 -13.70
CA SER A 181 -31.78 -4.21 -13.27
C SER A 181 -31.46 -2.91 -12.51
N LEU A 182 -30.22 -2.76 -12.02
CA LEU A 182 -29.77 -1.52 -11.41
C LEU A 182 -29.73 -0.38 -12.43
N LYS A 183 -29.44 -0.70 -13.70
CA LYS A 183 -29.40 0.31 -14.77
C LYS A 183 -30.75 0.97 -14.99
N ASP A 184 -31.83 0.18 -14.97
CA ASP A 184 -33.20 0.69 -15.15
C ASP A 184 -33.59 1.68 -14.05
N THR A 185 -33.23 1.37 -12.80
CA THR A 185 -33.48 2.26 -11.64
C THR A 185 -32.56 3.48 -11.61
N LEU A 186 -31.39 3.39 -12.24
CA LEU A 186 -30.46 4.49 -12.43
C LEU A 186 -30.72 5.30 -13.72
N LEU A 187 -31.78 4.96 -14.48
CA LEU A 187 -32.15 5.59 -15.75
C LEU A 187 -31.07 5.48 -16.84
N LEU A 188 -30.27 4.39 -16.79
CA LEU A 188 -29.22 4.08 -17.76
C LEU A 188 -29.77 3.13 -18.84
N ASP A 189 -30.28 3.73 -19.91
CA ASP A 189 -30.95 3.10 -21.04
C ASP A 189 -30.08 2.97 -22.31
N GLY A 190 -28.93 3.66 -22.36
CA GLY A 190 -28.00 3.61 -23.48
C GLY A 190 -26.85 2.61 -23.31
N ASP A 191 -26.07 2.45 -24.38
CA ASP A 191 -24.77 1.78 -24.36
C ASP A 191 -23.66 2.75 -23.96
N VAL A 192 -22.44 2.24 -23.76
CA VAL A 192 -21.26 3.05 -23.36
C VAL A 192 -20.99 4.21 -24.34
N GLU A 193 -21.37 4.06 -25.61
CA GLU A 193 -21.20 5.06 -26.67
C GLU A 193 -22.16 6.24 -26.57
N ASP A 194 -23.30 6.05 -25.90
CA ASP A 194 -24.34 7.07 -25.80
C ASP A 194 -24.00 8.12 -24.74
N TYR A 195 -22.97 7.87 -23.93
CA TYR A 195 -22.53 8.77 -22.86
C TYR A 195 -21.27 9.54 -23.27
N GLU A 196 -21.35 10.87 -23.34
CA GLU A 196 -20.25 11.76 -23.77
C GLU A 196 -18.98 11.59 -22.91
N TYR A 197 -19.13 11.21 -21.64
CA TYR A 197 -18.00 10.95 -20.76
C TYR A 197 -17.36 9.56 -20.91
N LEU A 198 -17.92 8.69 -21.75
CA LEU A 198 -17.37 7.37 -22.07
C LEU A 198 -17.12 7.14 -23.57
N ASN A 199 -17.86 7.80 -24.46
CA ASN A 199 -17.86 7.52 -25.91
C ASN A 199 -16.50 7.66 -26.62
N LYS A 200 -15.63 8.55 -26.14
CA LYS A 200 -14.25 8.78 -26.65
C LYS A 200 -13.18 7.94 -25.96
N SER A 201 -13.55 6.88 -25.24
CA SER A 201 -12.61 6.01 -24.52
C SER A 201 -12.39 4.68 -25.22
N ARG A 202 -11.26 4.04 -24.92
CA ARG A 202 -11.03 2.65 -25.33
C ARG A 202 -12.09 1.74 -24.68
N ARG A 203 -12.74 0.89 -25.47
CA ARG A 203 -13.89 0.09 -25.00
C ARG A 203 -13.55 -1.23 -24.35
N GLU A 204 -12.39 -1.78 -24.63
CA GLU A 204 -11.95 -3.07 -24.08
C GLU A 204 -10.52 -2.93 -23.63
N VAL A 205 -10.23 -3.50 -22.46
CA VAL A 205 -8.88 -3.54 -21.90
C VAL A 205 -8.39 -4.96 -21.94
N ASP A 206 -7.21 -5.15 -22.53
CA ASP A 206 -6.61 -6.46 -22.66
C ASP A 206 -6.45 -7.12 -21.28
N GLY A 207 -7.13 -8.26 -21.10
CA GLY A 207 -7.08 -9.05 -19.86
C GLY A 207 -8.02 -8.62 -18.74
N ILE A 208 -8.98 -7.71 -18.99
CA ILE A 208 -10.01 -7.32 -18.02
C ILE A 208 -11.39 -7.61 -18.60
N ASP A 209 -12.20 -8.40 -17.89
CA ASP A 209 -13.63 -8.58 -18.17
C ASP A 209 -14.45 -7.72 -17.18
N ASP A 210 -15.04 -6.64 -17.70
CA ASP A 210 -15.80 -5.68 -16.90
C ASP A 210 -17.02 -6.32 -16.18
N ARG A 211 -17.56 -7.46 -16.69
CA ARG A 211 -18.68 -8.19 -16.05
C ARG A 211 -18.20 -9.09 -14.92
N GLU A 212 -17.07 -9.75 -15.07
CA GLU A 212 -16.46 -10.51 -13.98
C GLU A 212 -16.03 -9.57 -12.85
N GLU A 213 -15.38 -8.46 -13.21
CA GLU A 213 -14.97 -7.42 -12.26
C GLU A 213 -16.17 -6.79 -11.53
N TRP A 214 -17.30 -6.58 -12.20
CA TRP A 214 -18.54 -6.15 -11.54
C TRP A 214 -19.00 -7.16 -10.47
N SER A 215 -18.92 -8.45 -10.78
CA SER A 215 -19.31 -9.51 -9.84
C SER A 215 -18.38 -9.53 -8.62
N LEU A 216 -17.08 -9.30 -8.83
CA LEU A 216 -16.10 -9.15 -7.76
C LEU A 216 -16.35 -7.89 -6.91
N LEU A 217 -16.66 -6.75 -7.55
CA LEU A 217 -17.00 -5.51 -6.86
C LEU A 217 -18.22 -5.69 -5.95
N LYS A 218 -19.30 -6.30 -6.45
CA LYS A 218 -20.51 -6.59 -5.68
C LYS A 218 -20.22 -7.49 -4.48
N ALA A 219 -19.50 -8.59 -4.70
CA ALA A 219 -19.11 -9.51 -3.63
C ALA A 219 -18.21 -8.83 -2.57
N ALA A 220 -17.35 -7.91 -3.00
CA ALA A 220 -16.49 -7.14 -2.11
C ALA A 220 -17.29 -6.15 -1.26
N LEU A 221 -18.21 -5.40 -1.86
CA LEU A 221 -19.13 -4.48 -1.18
C LEU A 221 -19.95 -5.22 -0.11
N ASP A 222 -20.49 -6.39 -0.44
CA ASP A 222 -21.25 -7.23 0.50
C ASP A 222 -20.36 -7.74 1.65
N THR A 223 -19.12 -8.14 1.35
CA THR A 223 -18.19 -8.64 2.38
C THR A 223 -17.73 -7.55 3.35
N VAL A 224 -17.49 -6.33 2.86
CA VAL A 224 -17.17 -5.17 3.71
C VAL A 224 -18.40 -4.72 4.51
N GLY A 225 -19.59 -5.07 4.04
CA GLY A 225 -20.86 -4.90 4.75
C GLY A 225 -21.68 -3.69 4.27
N PHE A 226 -21.54 -3.28 3.01
CA PHE A 226 -22.40 -2.26 2.42
C PHE A 226 -23.82 -2.80 2.21
N THR A 227 -24.82 -2.07 2.68
CA THR A 227 -26.24 -2.40 2.45
C THR A 227 -26.63 -2.15 1.00
N SER A 228 -27.70 -2.79 0.52
CA SER A 228 -28.18 -2.57 -0.85
C SER A 228 -28.55 -1.11 -1.14
N ALA A 229 -29.03 -0.37 -0.13
CA ALA A 229 -29.31 1.06 -0.23
C ALA A 229 -28.01 1.88 -0.37
N GLU A 230 -27.00 1.63 0.48
CA GLU A 230 -25.70 2.30 0.36
C GLU A 230 -25.03 2.01 -0.99
N GLN A 231 -25.16 0.78 -1.50
CA GLN A 231 -24.64 0.43 -2.83
C GLN A 231 -25.38 1.19 -3.94
N PHE A 232 -26.71 1.31 -3.84
CA PHE A 232 -27.50 2.11 -4.76
C PHE A 232 -27.02 3.58 -4.79
N ASP A 233 -26.81 4.17 -3.61
CA ASP A 233 -26.35 5.56 -3.47
C ASP A 233 -24.96 5.80 -4.11
N LEU A 234 -24.05 4.83 -4.01
CA LEU A 234 -22.75 4.90 -4.69
C LEU A 234 -22.92 4.91 -6.21
N PHE A 235 -23.68 3.96 -6.76
CA PHE A 235 -23.87 3.84 -8.21
C PHE A 235 -24.76 4.96 -8.78
N ARG A 236 -25.61 5.56 -7.95
CA ARG A 236 -26.40 6.75 -8.30
C ARG A 236 -25.51 7.93 -8.65
N VAL A 237 -24.44 8.18 -7.91
CA VAL A 237 -23.48 9.25 -8.25
C VAL A 237 -22.79 8.94 -9.57
N VAL A 238 -22.40 7.69 -9.79
CA VAL A 238 -21.78 7.23 -11.06
C VAL A 238 -22.73 7.47 -12.23
N ALA A 239 -24.02 7.11 -12.11
CA ALA A 239 -25.03 7.35 -13.14
C ALA A 239 -25.30 8.84 -13.36
N ALA A 240 -25.41 9.63 -12.29
CA ALA A 240 -25.63 11.07 -12.37
C ALA A 240 -24.52 11.77 -13.17
N VAL A 241 -23.26 11.37 -12.97
CA VAL A 241 -22.11 11.88 -13.76
C VAL A 241 -22.28 11.59 -15.25
N LEU A 242 -22.71 10.38 -15.62
CA LEU A 242 -22.94 10.02 -17.03
C LEU A 242 -24.05 10.85 -17.66
N HIS A 243 -25.16 11.07 -16.95
CA HIS A 243 -26.25 11.91 -17.43
C HIS A 243 -25.87 13.39 -17.53
N ILE A 244 -25.07 13.92 -16.59
CA ILE A 244 -24.58 15.30 -16.66
C ILE A 244 -23.75 15.52 -17.94
N GLY A 245 -22.92 14.55 -18.32
CA GLY A 245 -22.13 14.63 -19.56
C GLY A 245 -22.97 14.74 -20.83
N ASN A 246 -24.22 14.25 -20.80
CA ASN A 246 -25.15 14.29 -21.93
C ASN A 246 -26.05 15.54 -21.94
N ILE A 247 -25.91 16.46 -20.99
CA ILE A 247 -26.68 17.71 -20.98
C ILE A 247 -26.20 18.58 -22.14
N SER A 248 -27.12 18.88 -23.06
CA SER A 248 -26.84 19.79 -24.18
C SER A 248 -26.90 21.25 -23.73
N ILE A 249 -25.82 22.01 -23.96
CA ILE A 249 -25.77 23.46 -23.74
C ILE A 249 -25.45 24.16 -25.06
N THR A 250 -26.29 25.12 -25.42
CA THR A 250 -26.20 25.95 -26.62
C THR A 250 -25.99 27.41 -26.26
N ALA A 251 -25.48 28.21 -27.18
CA ALA A 251 -25.39 29.67 -27.03
C ALA A 251 -26.60 30.33 -27.68
N THR A 252 -27.22 31.28 -26.99
CA THR A 252 -28.26 32.14 -27.56
C THR A 252 -27.63 33.23 -28.45
N ARG A 253 -28.47 34.06 -29.10
CA ARG A 253 -28.00 35.21 -29.90
C ARG A 253 -27.21 36.24 -29.09
N SER A 254 -27.37 36.26 -27.77
CA SER A 254 -26.66 37.15 -26.85
C SER A 254 -25.45 36.48 -26.19
N ASP A 255 -25.03 35.31 -26.69
CA ASP A 255 -23.96 34.44 -26.14
C ASP A 255 -24.24 33.85 -24.73
N ASP A 256 -25.43 34.11 -24.17
CA ASP A 256 -25.90 33.43 -22.95
C ASP A 256 -26.09 31.93 -23.21
N ALA A 257 -25.72 31.10 -22.23
CA ALA A 257 -25.98 29.67 -22.23
C ALA A 257 -27.48 29.38 -22.13
N ALA A 258 -27.96 28.45 -22.94
CA ALA A 258 -29.30 27.89 -22.89
C ALA A 258 -29.25 26.36 -22.96
N MET A 259 -30.16 25.72 -22.23
CA MET A 259 -30.37 24.28 -22.24
C MET A 259 -31.62 24.01 -23.10
N PRO A 260 -31.48 23.63 -24.39
CA PRO A 260 -32.61 23.49 -25.29
C PRO A 260 -33.45 22.25 -24.99
N ASP A 261 -32.81 21.17 -24.53
CA ASP A 261 -33.47 19.94 -24.10
C ASP A 261 -33.19 19.68 -22.62
N PRO A 262 -34.19 19.83 -21.73
CA PRO A 262 -34.04 19.57 -20.30
C PRO A 262 -34.18 18.08 -19.95
N SER A 263 -34.44 17.17 -20.90
CA SER A 263 -34.71 15.75 -20.61
C SER A 263 -33.60 15.07 -19.79
N GLN A 264 -32.33 15.30 -20.14
CA GLN A 264 -31.19 14.78 -19.38
C GLN A 264 -31.05 15.46 -18.02
N ALA A 265 -31.32 16.77 -17.94
CA ALA A 265 -31.30 17.49 -16.68
C ALA A 265 -32.40 17.03 -15.72
N GLU A 266 -33.58 16.63 -16.22
CA GLU A 266 -34.65 16.01 -15.44
C GLU A 266 -34.19 14.70 -14.80
N ARG A 267 -33.52 13.83 -15.58
CA ARG A 267 -32.95 12.57 -15.07
C ARG A 267 -31.91 12.83 -13.97
N VAL A 268 -31.00 13.78 -14.20
CA VAL A 268 -30.00 14.20 -13.19
C VAL A 268 -30.70 14.71 -11.93
N CYS A 269 -31.69 15.58 -12.07
CA CYS A 269 -32.42 16.15 -10.95
C CYS A 269 -33.19 15.10 -10.15
N HIS A 270 -33.77 14.10 -10.83
CA HIS A 270 -34.42 12.96 -10.18
C HIS A 270 -33.43 12.13 -9.36
N LEU A 271 -32.29 11.75 -9.94
CA LEU A 271 -31.26 10.98 -9.25
C LEU A 271 -30.65 11.76 -8.07
N LEU A 272 -30.42 13.06 -8.24
CA LEU A 272 -29.82 13.91 -7.21
C LEU A 272 -30.83 14.43 -6.19
N GLY A 273 -32.13 14.24 -6.37
CA GLY A 273 -33.17 14.74 -5.46
C GLY A 273 -33.27 16.26 -5.39
N ILE A 274 -33.06 16.96 -6.51
CA ILE A 274 -33.06 18.42 -6.57
C ILE A 274 -34.12 18.95 -7.55
N PRO A 275 -34.71 20.13 -7.33
CA PRO A 275 -35.67 20.72 -8.27
C PRO A 275 -35.00 21.16 -9.58
N LEU A 276 -35.58 20.79 -10.73
CA LEU A 276 -35.08 21.16 -12.06
C LEU A 276 -34.93 22.67 -12.26
N SER A 277 -35.88 23.47 -11.74
CA SER A 277 -35.86 24.92 -11.86
C SER A 277 -34.67 25.55 -11.16
N GLU A 278 -34.32 25.05 -9.97
CA GLU A 278 -33.19 25.53 -9.18
C GLU A 278 -31.86 25.07 -9.79
N PHE A 279 -31.78 23.83 -10.27
CA PHE A 279 -30.61 23.32 -10.98
C PHE A 279 -30.30 24.13 -12.24
N THR A 280 -31.30 24.33 -13.09
CA THR A 280 -31.16 25.10 -14.35
C THR A 280 -30.73 26.53 -14.07
N LYS A 281 -31.31 27.16 -13.06
CA LYS A 281 -30.93 28.51 -12.63
C LYS A 281 -29.51 28.55 -12.08
N ALA A 282 -29.10 27.57 -11.27
CA ALA A 282 -27.76 27.49 -10.70
C ALA A 282 -26.67 27.32 -11.77
N VAL A 283 -26.93 26.53 -12.83
CA VAL A 283 -25.97 26.30 -13.92
C VAL A 283 -25.92 27.48 -14.89
N LEU A 284 -27.07 27.99 -15.35
CA LEU A 284 -27.13 29.00 -16.41
C LEU A 284 -27.02 30.44 -15.90
N ARG A 285 -27.63 30.73 -14.75
CA ARG A 285 -27.78 32.09 -14.21
C ARG A 285 -27.60 32.12 -12.68
N PRO A 286 -26.42 31.76 -12.17
CA PRO A 286 -26.21 31.73 -10.74
C PRO A 286 -26.24 33.10 -10.09
N ARG A 287 -26.61 33.10 -8.80
CA ARG A 287 -26.49 34.27 -7.93
C ARG A 287 -25.11 34.21 -7.28
N VAL A 288 -24.28 35.20 -7.60
CA VAL A 288 -22.93 35.34 -7.05
C VAL A 288 -22.89 36.57 -6.16
N LEU A 289 -22.15 36.49 -5.05
CA LEU A 289 -21.93 37.63 -4.17
C LEU A 289 -20.87 38.55 -4.78
N ALA A 290 -21.29 39.70 -5.30
CA ALA A 290 -20.40 40.73 -5.81
C ALA A 290 -20.23 41.81 -4.75
N GLY A 291 -19.10 41.78 -4.04
CA GLY A 291 -18.84 42.67 -2.91
C GLY A 291 -19.75 42.35 -1.73
N ARG A 292 -20.83 43.12 -1.55
CA ARG A 292 -21.84 42.91 -0.48
C ARG A 292 -23.24 42.57 -1.02
N GLU A 293 -23.45 42.56 -2.34
CA GLU A 293 -24.76 42.36 -2.96
C GLU A 293 -24.80 41.06 -3.78
N TRP A 294 -25.98 40.43 -3.81
CA TRP A 294 -26.21 39.22 -4.61
C TRP A 294 -26.64 39.60 -6.02
N VAL A 295 -25.77 39.36 -6.99
CA VAL A 295 -26.02 39.65 -8.40
C VAL A 295 -26.27 38.35 -9.16
N THR A 296 -27.26 38.36 -10.05
CA THR A 296 -27.50 37.23 -10.97
C THR A 296 -26.69 37.46 -12.23
N GLN A 297 -25.82 36.52 -12.59
CA GLN A 297 -24.95 36.64 -13.77
C GLN A 297 -25.29 35.53 -14.76
N ALA A 298 -25.55 35.89 -16.03
CA ALA A 298 -25.68 34.91 -17.10
C ALA A 298 -24.31 34.32 -17.45
N ARG A 299 -24.27 32.99 -17.64
CA ARG A 299 -23.06 32.27 -18.06
C ARG A 299 -23.03 32.11 -19.57
N THR A 300 -21.83 32.08 -20.14
CA THR A 300 -21.64 31.68 -21.53
C THR A 300 -21.76 30.16 -21.66
N ARG A 301 -21.93 29.65 -22.89
CA ARG A 301 -21.98 28.19 -23.15
C ARG A 301 -20.80 27.46 -22.52
N GLN A 302 -19.59 28.01 -22.71
CA GLN A 302 -18.36 27.41 -22.21
C GLN A 302 -18.33 27.37 -20.67
N GLN A 303 -18.68 28.47 -20.01
CA GLN A 303 -18.75 28.55 -18.54
C GLN A 303 -19.78 27.57 -17.94
N ALA A 304 -20.91 27.37 -18.60
CA ALA A 304 -21.93 26.42 -18.15
C ALA A 304 -21.44 24.96 -18.26
N LEU A 305 -20.73 24.60 -19.34
CA LEU A 305 -20.12 23.27 -19.49
C LEU A 305 -19.02 23.03 -18.45
N GLU A 306 -18.23 24.05 -18.15
CA GLU A 306 -17.21 24.01 -17.09
C GLU A 306 -17.84 23.81 -15.71
N GLU A 307 -18.96 24.48 -15.41
CA GLU A 307 -19.70 24.30 -14.16
C GLU A 307 -20.23 22.87 -14.01
N LEU A 308 -20.81 22.29 -15.07
CA LEU A 308 -21.26 20.90 -15.09
C LEU A 308 -20.08 19.92 -14.91
N SER A 309 -18.94 20.24 -15.50
CA SER A 309 -17.70 19.46 -15.35
C SER A 309 -17.18 19.53 -13.92
N ALA A 310 -17.17 20.71 -13.30
CA ALA A 310 -16.81 20.91 -11.90
C ALA A 310 -17.75 20.14 -10.97
N LEU A 311 -19.07 20.17 -11.25
CA LEU A 311 -20.07 19.39 -10.54
C LEU A 311 -19.75 17.89 -10.53
N CYS A 312 -19.44 17.31 -11.70
CA CYS A 312 -19.08 15.89 -11.80
C CYS A 312 -17.83 15.55 -10.99
N LYS A 313 -16.78 16.36 -11.12
CA LYS A 313 -15.52 16.19 -10.37
C LYS A 313 -15.77 16.21 -8.86
N THR A 314 -16.53 17.17 -8.36
CA THR A 314 -16.82 17.32 -6.92
C THR A 314 -17.76 16.24 -6.38
N LEU A 315 -18.81 15.86 -7.13
CA LEU A 315 -19.70 14.75 -6.76
C LEU A 315 -18.90 13.45 -6.61
N TYR A 316 -18.07 13.14 -7.60
CA TYR A 316 -17.26 11.93 -7.59
C TYR A 316 -16.23 11.93 -6.44
N GLU A 317 -15.50 13.04 -6.24
CA GLU A 317 -14.52 13.18 -5.16
C GLU A 317 -15.16 13.01 -3.77
N LYS A 318 -16.30 13.67 -3.52
CA LYS A 318 -17.02 13.55 -2.24
C LYS A 318 -17.61 12.15 -2.03
N SER A 319 -18.16 11.54 -3.08
CA SER A 319 -18.66 10.16 -3.02
C SER A 319 -17.54 9.16 -2.75
N PHE A 320 -16.37 9.33 -3.40
CA PHE A 320 -15.17 8.54 -3.12
C PHE A 320 -14.68 8.71 -1.67
N GLY A 321 -14.68 9.95 -1.15
CA GLY A 321 -14.36 10.21 0.25
C GLY A 321 -15.29 9.46 1.23
N MET A 322 -16.60 9.52 1.00
CA MET A 322 -17.59 8.78 1.80
C MET A 322 -17.46 7.26 1.67
N LEU A 323 -17.11 6.76 0.49
CA LEU A 323 -16.82 5.36 0.24
C LEU A 323 -15.67 4.89 1.14
N VAL A 324 -14.54 5.62 1.15
CA VAL A 324 -13.39 5.30 2.00
C VAL A 324 -13.74 5.40 3.48
N GLU A 325 -14.47 6.44 3.90
CA GLU A 325 -14.91 6.56 5.29
C GLU A 325 -15.79 5.39 5.73
N ARG A 326 -16.70 4.94 4.86
CA ARG A 326 -17.56 3.79 5.12
C ARG A 326 -16.79 2.47 5.20
N ILE A 327 -15.76 2.30 4.38
CA ILE A 327 -14.80 1.19 4.50
C ILE A 327 -14.08 1.27 5.86
N ASN A 328 -13.55 2.44 6.23
CA ASN A 328 -12.86 2.61 7.51
C ASN A 328 -13.76 2.30 8.71
N ARG A 329 -15.05 2.69 8.70
CA ARG A 329 -16.00 2.32 9.76
C ARG A 329 -16.20 0.81 9.90
N ALA A 330 -16.01 0.04 8.83
CA ALA A 330 -16.08 -1.43 8.87
C ALA A 330 -14.77 -2.08 9.35
N LEU A 331 -13.63 -1.42 9.11
CA LEU A 331 -12.29 -1.92 9.44
C LEU A 331 -11.78 -1.46 10.81
N ASP A 332 -12.24 -0.30 11.29
CA ASP A 332 -11.75 0.32 12.50
C ASP A 332 -12.34 -0.35 13.74
N ARG A 333 -11.46 -0.82 14.61
CA ARG A 333 -11.79 -1.37 15.92
C ARG A 333 -10.82 -0.72 16.91
N PRO A 334 -11.25 0.33 17.62
CA PRO A 334 -10.34 1.11 18.44
C PRO A 334 -9.78 0.27 19.58
N SER A 335 -8.45 0.12 19.62
CA SER A 335 -7.70 -0.46 20.72
C SER A 335 -6.67 0.56 21.22
N SER A 336 -6.66 0.84 22.52
CA SER A 336 -5.83 1.91 23.11
C SER A 336 -4.34 1.59 23.19
N LYS A 337 -3.92 0.38 22.81
CA LYS A 337 -2.53 -0.11 22.91
C LYS A 337 -2.04 -0.80 21.64
N SER A 338 -2.37 -0.27 20.46
CA SER A 338 -1.91 -0.84 19.19
C SER A 338 -0.80 -0.03 18.54
N THR A 339 0.22 -0.72 18.03
CA THR A 339 1.20 -0.18 17.06
C THR A 339 0.71 -0.45 15.65
N PHE A 340 1.08 0.34 14.65
CA PHE A 340 0.63 0.11 13.26
C PHE A 340 1.77 -0.05 12.25
N ILE A 341 1.49 -0.78 11.18
CA ILE A 341 2.27 -0.78 9.94
C ILE A 341 1.45 -0.01 8.90
N GLY A 342 1.99 1.10 8.40
CA GLY A 342 1.40 1.88 7.33
C GLY A 342 1.94 1.47 5.96
N VAL A 343 1.10 0.99 5.05
CA VAL A 343 1.51 0.64 3.68
C VAL A 343 1.09 1.77 2.75
N LEU A 344 2.07 2.47 2.17
CA LEU A 344 1.85 3.54 1.20
C LEU A 344 1.91 2.97 -0.23
N ASP A 345 0.82 3.14 -0.95
CA ASP A 345 0.70 2.87 -2.39
C ASP A 345 0.28 4.17 -3.09
N ILE A 346 1.17 4.74 -3.88
CA ILE A 346 0.95 6.01 -4.57
C ILE A 346 1.37 5.89 -6.02
N ALA A 347 0.76 6.71 -6.88
CA ALA A 347 1.16 6.83 -8.28
C ALA A 347 2.67 7.12 -8.40
N GLY A 348 3.30 6.51 -9.39
CA GLY A 348 4.72 6.71 -9.66
C GLY A 348 5.00 8.03 -10.34
N PHE A 349 6.28 8.37 -10.51
CA PHE A 349 6.71 9.47 -11.36
C PHE A 349 6.24 9.23 -12.80
N GLU A 350 5.67 10.24 -13.46
CA GLU A 350 5.11 10.16 -14.81
C GLU A 350 5.77 11.17 -15.75
N ILE A 351 6.26 10.68 -16.89
CA ILE A 351 6.78 11.50 -17.99
C ILE A 351 6.05 11.08 -19.26
N PHE A 352 5.23 11.99 -19.76
CA PHE A 352 4.50 11.87 -21.03
C PHE A 352 5.00 12.89 -22.05
N ASP A 353 4.56 12.75 -23.30
CA ASP A 353 4.84 13.71 -24.37
C ASP A 353 4.23 15.09 -24.06
N ILE A 354 3.09 15.11 -23.35
CA ILE A 354 2.42 16.32 -22.87
C ILE A 354 2.12 16.15 -21.38
N ASN A 355 2.80 16.92 -20.53
CA ASN A 355 2.58 16.93 -19.09
C ASN A 355 1.80 18.19 -18.68
N GLY A 356 0.68 17.99 -17.98
CA GLY A 356 -0.17 19.07 -17.49
C GLY A 356 -0.01 19.33 -16.00
N TYR A 357 -0.97 20.08 -15.45
CA TYR A 357 -1.03 20.43 -14.02
C TYR A 357 -1.09 19.18 -13.12
N GLU A 358 -1.88 18.17 -13.50
CA GLU A 358 -2.03 16.93 -12.73
C GLU A 358 -0.69 16.16 -12.63
N GLN A 359 0.07 16.10 -13.72
CA GLN A 359 1.39 15.46 -13.72
C GLN A 359 2.38 16.22 -12.83
N LEU A 360 2.36 17.57 -12.83
CA LEU A 360 3.20 18.36 -11.92
C LEU A 360 2.95 17.98 -10.46
N LEU A 361 1.69 17.86 -10.05
CA LEU A 361 1.30 17.50 -8.69
C LEU A 361 1.76 16.09 -8.29
N ILE A 362 1.62 15.12 -9.20
CA ILE A 362 2.09 13.74 -9.01
C ILE A 362 3.63 13.70 -8.89
N ASN A 363 4.33 14.41 -9.78
CA ASN A 363 5.80 14.44 -9.80
C ASN A 363 6.37 15.19 -8.59
N TYR A 364 5.72 16.29 -8.17
CA TYR A 364 6.04 17.00 -6.92
C TYR A 364 5.91 16.10 -5.69
N THR A 365 4.87 15.27 -5.64
CA THR A 365 4.72 14.28 -4.55
C THR A 365 5.85 13.26 -4.54
N ASN A 366 6.21 12.72 -5.72
CA ASN A 366 7.31 11.78 -5.86
C ASN A 366 8.67 12.41 -5.51
N GLU A 367 8.90 13.69 -5.86
CA GLU A 367 10.09 14.45 -5.47
C GLU A 367 10.21 14.53 -3.94
N LYS A 368 9.13 14.84 -3.21
CA LYS A 368 9.12 14.86 -1.74
C LYS A 368 9.34 13.49 -1.11
N LEU A 369 8.72 12.45 -1.66
CA LEU A 369 8.93 11.07 -1.18
C LEU A 369 10.38 10.62 -1.42
N GLN A 370 10.98 11.03 -2.54
CA GLN A 370 12.38 10.75 -2.83
C GLN A 370 13.32 11.54 -1.90
N GLN A 371 13.03 12.80 -1.60
CA GLN A 371 13.77 13.57 -0.60
C GLN A 371 13.70 12.92 0.77
N PHE A 372 12.53 12.40 1.17
CA PHE A 372 12.38 11.64 2.41
C PHE A 372 13.19 10.34 2.40
N PHE A 373 13.23 9.61 1.28
CA PHE A 373 14.11 8.46 1.13
C PHE A 373 15.58 8.84 1.29
N ASN A 374 16.02 9.91 0.60
CA ASN A 374 17.40 10.39 0.67
C ASN A 374 17.74 10.80 2.12
N HIS A 375 16.88 11.56 2.79
CA HIS A 375 17.09 11.96 4.17
C HIS A 375 17.14 10.75 5.13
N HIS A 376 16.21 9.80 4.98
CA HIS A 376 16.14 8.64 5.87
C HIS A 376 17.30 7.66 5.65
N MET A 377 17.66 7.39 4.40
CA MET A 377 18.79 6.51 4.08
C MET A 377 20.13 7.14 4.44
N PHE A 378 20.29 8.46 4.31
CA PHE A 378 21.62 9.10 4.39
C PHE A 378 21.85 9.84 5.69
N VAL A 379 20.92 10.70 6.10
CA VAL A 379 21.12 11.61 7.24
C VAL A 379 20.96 10.83 8.54
N LEU A 380 19.89 10.04 8.68
CA LEU A 380 19.68 9.26 9.90
C LEU A 380 20.73 8.16 10.11
N GLU A 381 21.27 7.60 9.02
CA GLU A 381 22.35 6.62 9.12
C GLU A 381 23.64 7.28 9.64
N GLN A 382 23.98 8.47 9.14
CA GLN A 382 25.12 9.24 9.61
C GLN A 382 24.94 9.77 11.03
N GLU A 383 23.74 10.24 11.38
CA GLU A 383 23.41 10.67 12.74
C GLU A 383 23.54 9.51 13.74
N GLU A 384 23.17 8.29 13.35
CA GLU A 384 23.39 7.11 14.17
C GLU A 384 24.88 6.82 14.34
N TYR A 385 25.68 6.88 13.27
CA TYR A 385 27.14 6.71 13.37
C TYR A 385 27.77 7.76 14.27
N ALA A 386 27.36 9.02 14.16
CA ALA A 386 27.81 10.09 15.04
C ALA A 386 27.40 9.85 16.50
N ARG A 387 26.15 9.44 16.74
CA ARG A 387 25.62 9.11 18.08
C ARG A 387 26.35 7.93 18.71
N GLU A 388 26.73 6.94 17.91
CA GLU A 388 27.46 5.75 18.34
C GLU A 388 28.97 5.97 18.42
N GLY A 389 29.48 7.12 18.00
CA GLY A 389 30.89 7.48 18.02
C GLY A 389 31.73 6.74 16.99
N ILE A 390 31.15 6.39 15.85
CA ILE A 390 31.84 5.72 14.74
C ILE A 390 32.49 6.78 13.86
N GLU A 391 33.80 6.69 13.69
CA GLU A 391 34.54 7.54 12.75
C GLU A 391 34.07 7.24 11.33
N TRP A 392 33.38 8.20 10.74
CA TRP A 392 32.84 8.15 9.38
C TRP A 392 33.02 9.51 8.73
N ASP A 393 33.68 9.55 7.57
CA ASP A 393 33.85 10.78 6.81
C ASP A 393 32.49 11.22 6.24
N TYR A 394 32.08 12.46 6.52
CA TYR A 394 30.83 13.00 5.98
C TYR A 394 30.92 13.07 4.45
N VAL A 395 30.20 12.19 3.77
CA VAL A 395 30.12 12.21 2.31
C VAL A 395 28.86 12.96 1.93
N ASN A 396 29.02 14.19 1.44
CA ASN A 396 27.92 14.91 0.81
C ASN A 396 27.70 14.35 -0.59
N PHE A 397 26.64 13.58 -0.79
CA PHE A 397 26.35 12.95 -2.07
C PHE A 397 25.73 13.90 -3.12
N GLY A 398 25.44 15.16 -2.77
CA GLY A 398 24.88 16.14 -3.72
C GLY A 398 23.48 15.78 -4.24
N LEU A 399 22.76 14.92 -3.52
CA LEU A 399 21.43 14.40 -3.88
C LEU A 399 20.29 15.17 -3.19
N ASP A 400 20.54 16.43 -2.85
CA ASP A 400 19.52 17.27 -2.25
C ASP A 400 18.50 17.68 -3.31
N LEU A 401 17.26 17.22 -3.12
CA LEU A 401 16.12 17.54 -3.98
C LEU A 401 15.37 18.77 -3.46
N GLN A 402 15.78 19.33 -2.32
CA GLN A 402 15.18 20.54 -1.76
C GLN A 402 15.13 21.71 -2.75
N PRO A 403 16.14 21.98 -3.61
CA PRO A 403 16.05 23.03 -4.63
C PRO A 403 14.87 22.87 -5.59
N THR A 404 14.58 21.65 -6.04
CA THR A 404 13.44 21.36 -6.93
C THR A 404 12.12 21.48 -6.18
N ILE A 405 12.08 21.04 -4.92
CA ILE A 405 10.89 21.13 -4.06
C ILE A 405 10.54 22.60 -3.80
N ASP A 406 11.54 23.42 -3.45
CA ASP A 406 11.39 24.84 -3.16
C ASP A 406 10.92 25.62 -4.39
N LEU A 407 11.46 25.30 -5.58
CA LEU A 407 10.97 25.86 -6.85
C LEU A 407 9.44 25.68 -7.00
N ILE A 408 8.91 24.54 -6.58
CA ILE A 408 7.48 24.21 -6.74
C ILE A 408 6.64 24.80 -5.61
N GLU A 409 7.07 24.67 -4.35
CA GLU A 409 6.22 24.90 -3.19
C GLU A 409 6.49 26.16 -2.39
N THR A 410 7.64 26.82 -2.58
CA THR A 410 8.04 27.95 -1.73
C THR A 410 7.05 29.10 -1.84
N SER A 411 6.67 29.65 -0.69
CA SER A 411 5.77 30.82 -0.58
C SER A 411 6.48 32.01 0.08
N GLY A 412 7.82 31.96 0.16
CA GLY A 412 8.68 32.91 0.84
C GLY A 412 9.22 34.02 -0.07
N ALA A 413 10.52 34.34 0.04
CA ALA A 413 11.14 35.44 -0.68
C ALA A 413 11.08 35.29 -2.22
N THR A 414 11.21 34.06 -2.73
CA THR A 414 10.99 33.73 -4.14
C THR A 414 9.71 32.91 -4.25
N ILE A 415 8.73 33.40 -5.01
CA ILE A 415 7.43 32.74 -5.16
C ILE A 415 7.59 31.50 -6.05
N GLY A 416 7.27 30.33 -5.51
CA GLY A 416 7.28 29.06 -6.22
C GLY A 416 6.08 28.87 -7.15
N VAL A 417 6.16 27.85 -8.01
CA VAL A 417 5.17 27.57 -9.08
C VAL A 417 3.74 27.52 -8.55
N LEU A 418 3.49 26.77 -7.47
CA LEU A 418 2.13 26.59 -6.92
C LEU A 418 1.58 27.88 -6.32
N SER A 419 2.41 28.63 -5.58
CA SER A 419 1.99 29.89 -4.97
C SER A 419 1.71 30.97 -6.01
N LEU A 420 2.52 31.05 -7.07
CA LEU A 420 2.25 31.98 -8.18
C LEU A 420 0.95 31.62 -8.91
N LEU A 421 0.69 30.32 -9.11
CA LEU A 421 -0.53 29.86 -9.76
C LEU A 421 -1.76 30.22 -8.92
N ASP A 422 -1.67 30.12 -7.59
CA ASP A 422 -2.75 30.50 -6.68
C ASP A 422 -3.06 32.01 -6.75
N GLU A 423 -2.03 32.86 -6.82
CA GLU A 423 -2.19 34.30 -6.97
C GLU A 423 -2.87 34.67 -8.30
N GLU A 424 -2.40 34.10 -9.41
CA GLU A 424 -2.99 34.33 -10.74
C GLU A 424 -4.45 33.81 -10.81
N CYS A 425 -4.81 32.77 -10.06
CA CYS A 425 -6.19 32.29 -10.01
C CYS A 425 -7.18 33.31 -9.43
N ILE A 426 -6.72 34.23 -8.58
CA ILE A 426 -7.54 35.27 -7.96
C ILE A 426 -7.66 36.50 -8.88
N MET A 427 -6.70 36.68 -9.80
CA MET A 427 -6.62 37.88 -10.64
C MET A 427 -7.64 37.85 -11.80
N PRO A 428 -8.55 38.85 -11.92
CA PRO A 428 -9.67 38.80 -12.89
C PRO A 428 -9.28 38.76 -14.37
N LYS A 429 -8.07 39.21 -14.72
CA LYS A 429 -7.56 39.28 -16.10
C LYS A 429 -6.35 38.35 -16.33
N ALA A 430 -6.05 37.46 -15.39
CA ALA A 430 -4.98 36.50 -15.56
C ALA A 430 -5.37 35.42 -16.59
N THR A 431 -4.38 34.99 -17.36
CA THR A 431 -4.47 33.92 -18.35
C THR A 431 -3.28 32.97 -18.15
N ASP A 432 -3.34 31.76 -18.67
CA ASP A 432 -2.22 30.81 -18.54
C ASP A 432 -0.90 31.37 -19.12
N ARG A 433 -1.01 32.23 -20.14
CA ARG A 433 0.13 32.96 -20.71
C ARG A 433 0.70 34.01 -19.77
N THR A 434 -0.13 34.77 -19.06
CA THR A 434 0.37 35.75 -18.07
C THR A 434 1.05 35.04 -16.91
N PHE A 435 0.50 33.91 -16.46
CA PHE A 435 1.14 33.05 -15.47
C PHE A 435 2.52 32.56 -15.94
N THR A 436 2.61 32.01 -17.14
CA THR A 436 3.86 31.49 -17.72
C THR A 436 4.92 32.57 -17.86
N ASN A 437 4.54 33.75 -18.35
CA ASN A 437 5.44 34.90 -18.48
C ASN A 437 5.97 35.39 -17.13
N LYS A 438 5.11 35.45 -16.10
CA LYS A 438 5.54 35.80 -14.74
C LYS A 438 6.48 34.75 -14.16
N LEU A 439 6.24 33.47 -14.42
CA LEU A 439 7.11 32.39 -13.96
C LEU A 439 8.51 32.49 -14.59
N HIS A 440 8.60 32.76 -15.90
CA HIS A 440 9.89 33.04 -16.56
C HIS A 440 10.57 34.30 -15.98
N ALA A 441 9.83 35.36 -15.69
CA ALA A 441 10.40 36.57 -15.11
C ALA A 441 10.97 36.37 -13.70
N ILE A 442 10.48 35.38 -12.94
CA ILE A 442 10.98 35.06 -11.59
C ILE A 442 12.14 34.07 -11.66
N TRP A 443 12.02 33.01 -12.47
CA TRP A 443 12.91 31.85 -12.40
C TRP A 443 13.89 31.71 -13.58
N ALA A 444 13.69 32.41 -14.70
CA ALA A 444 14.60 32.39 -15.85
C ALA A 444 15.57 33.58 -15.91
N VAL A 445 15.48 34.52 -14.96
CA VAL A 445 16.33 35.72 -14.93
C VAL A 445 17.60 35.45 -14.14
N GLU A 446 18.75 35.89 -14.67
CA GLU A 446 20.02 35.84 -13.93
C GLU A 446 19.95 36.74 -12.68
N PRO A 447 20.45 36.28 -11.52
CA PRO A 447 20.42 37.06 -10.30
C PRO A 447 21.18 38.39 -10.48
N PRO A 448 20.76 39.47 -9.80
CA PRO A 448 21.52 40.72 -9.75
C PRO A 448 22.97 40.48 -9.29
N ALA A 449 23.92 41.22 -9.85
CA ALA A 449 25.33 41.08 -9.51
C ALA A 449 25.57 41.30 -8.00
N GLY A 450 25.97 40.25 -7.29
CA GLY A 450 26.28 40.27 -5.85
C GLY A 450 25.32 39.50 -4.95
N GLU A 451 24.21 38.98 -5.49
CA GLU A 451 23.31 38.07 -4.75
C GLU A 451 23.50 36.62 -5.21
N GLU A 452 23.54 35.68 -4.25
CA GLU A 452 23.56 34.26 -4.61
C GLU A 452 22.18 33.84 -5.17
N PRO A 453 22.12 33.23 -6.37
CA PRO A 453 20.86 32.78 -6.94
C PRO A 453 20.19 31.74 -6.04
N HIS A 454 18.87 31.80 -5.96
CA HIS A 454 18.09 30.74 -5.33
C HIS A 454 18.44 29.39 -5.99
N PRO A 455 18.78 28.31 -5.24
CA PRO A 455 19.20 27.03 -5.82
C PRO A 455 18.21 26.43 -6.84
N GLY A 456 16.91 26.72 -6.66
CA GLY A 456 15.85 26.34 -7.60
C GLY A 456 15.96 26.93 -9.00
N THR A 457 16.69 28.04 -9.21
CA THR A 457 16.90 28.66 -10.53
C THR A 457 17.62 27.70 -11.48
N PHE A 458 18.57 26.90 -10.99
CA PHE A 458 19.26 25.87 -11.80
C PHE A 458 18.37 24.66 -12.15
N LYS A 459 17.18 24.59 -11.56
CA LYS A 459 16.20 23.53 -11.78
C LYS A 459 15.07 23.95 -12.72
N TYR A 460 15.07 25.20 -13.19
CA TYR A 460 14.06 25.76 -14.07
C TYR A 460 14.65 26.15 -15.43
N GLU A 461 13.91 25.89 -16.49
CA GLU A 461 14.28 26.33 -17.84
C GLU A 461 13.03 26.72 -18.65
N PRO A 462 13.06 27.85 -19.39
CA PRO A 462 12.00 28.19 -20.32
C PRO A 462 11.96 27.23 -21.51
N THR A 463 10.76 26.88 -21.97
CA THR A 463 10.60 26.08 -23.19
C THR A 463 10.89 26.93 -24.44
N ARG A 464 11.22 26.27 -25.55
CA ARG A 464 11.51 26.96 -26.83
C ARG A 464 10.29 27.68 -27.43
N PHE A 465 9.09 27.24 -27.07
CA PHE A 465 7.83 27.83 -27.48
C PHE A 465 7.15 28.41 -26.23
N GLU A 466 6.59 29.62 -26.25
CA GLU A 466 6.06 30.35 -25.05
C GLU A 466 4.80 29.72 -24.38
N GLN A 467 4.67 28.38 -24.35
CA GLN A 467 3.52 27.64 -23.81
C GLN A 467 3.94 26.57 -22.79
N GLY A 468 4.95 26.86 -21.96
CA GLY A 468 5.36 25.93 -20.92
C GLY A 468 6.70 26.23 -20.27
N PHE A 469 7.11 25.36 -19.36
CA PHE A 469 8.42 25.40 -18.70
C PHE A 469 8.94 23.99 -18.44
N ILE A 470 10.25 23.88 -18.23
CA ILE A 470 10.93 22.62 -17.92
C ILE A 470 11.38 22.66 -16.46
N VAL A 471 11.13 21.57 -15.74
CA VAL A 471 11.66 21.35 -14.38
C VAL A 471 12.65 20.20 -14.40
N HIS A 472 13.78 20.39 -13.73
CA HIS A 472 14.81 19.37 -13.54
C HIS A 472 14.52 18.56 -12.27
N HIS A 473 13.72 17.51 -12.43
CA HIS A 473 13.43 16.54 -11.38
C HIS A 473 14.58 15.56 -11.17
N TYR A 474 14.55 14.83 -10.05
CA TYR A 474 15.50 13.72 -9.80
C TYR A 474 15.48 12.64 -10.89
N ALA A 475 14.32 12.40 -11.51
CA ALA A 475 14.14 11.42 -12.58
C ALA A 475 14.55 11.96 -13.97
N GLY A 476 14.68 13.28 -14.14
CA GLY A 476 15.03 13.88 -15.42
C GLY A 476 14.35 15.21 -15.68
N ARG A 477 14.50 15.70 -16.91
CA ARG A 477 13.92 16.96 -17.38
C ARG A 477 12.50 16.71 -17.86
N VAL A 478 11.53 17.40 -17.26
CA VAL A 478 10.10 17.26 -17.62
C VAL A 478 9.58 18.59 -18.13
N GLU A 479 9.05 18.57 -19.34
CA GLU A 479 8.39 19.73 -19.96
C GLU A 479 6.89 19.74 -19.60
N TYR A 480 6.45 20.84 -19.01
CA TYR A 480 5.07 21.08 -18.60
C TYR A 480 4.42 22.14 -19.46
N ARG A 481 3.25 21.82 -20.01
CA ARG A 481 2.40 22.78 -20.75
C ARG A 481 1.42 23.42 -19.81
N THR A 482 1.37 24.75 -19.80
CA THR A 482 0.57 25.56 -18.86
C THR A 482 -0.89 25.78 -19.29
N ASP A 483 -1.28 25.31 -20.47
CA ASP A 483 -2.63 25.46 -20.99
C ASP A 483 -3.70 24.86 -20.03
N GLY A 484 -4.67 25.69 -19.64
CA GLY A 484 -5.76 25.34 -18.73
C GLY A 484 -5.37 25.22 -17.26
N TRP A 485 -4.17 25.66 -16.85
CA TRP A 485 -3.73 25.51 -15.45
C TRP A 485 -4.53 26.36 -14.48
N LEU A 486 -4.82 27.62 -14.83
CA LEU A 486 -5.62 28.49 -13.96
C LEU A 486 -7.01 27.91 -13.73
N GLU A 487 -7.63 27.37 -14.78
CA GLU A 487 -8.93 26.71 -14.69
C GLU A 487 -8.85 25.44 -13.83
N LYS A 488 -7.86 24.57 -14.08
CA LYS A 488 -7.67 23.33 -13.32
C LYS A 488 -7.37 23.58 -11.84
N ASN A 489 -6.68 24.68 -11.50
CA ASN A 489 -6.37 25.04 -10.13
C ASN A 489 -7.53 25.75 -9.40
N LYS A 490 -8.44 26.39 -10.16
CA LYS A 490 -9.72 26.91 -9.67
C LYS A 490 -10.63 25.74 -9.30
N ASP A 491 -10.69 25.41 -8.02
CA ASP A 491 -11.60 24.39 -7.46
C ASP A 491 -12.93 24.88 -6.85
N PRO A 492 -13.48 26.09 -7.12
CA PRO A 492 -14.80 26.42 -6.59
C PRO A 492 -15.89 25.88 -7.52
N LEU A 493 -16.63 24.91 -7.03
CA LEU A 493 -18.00 24.68 -7.46
C LEU A 493 -18.84 25.88 -7.00
N ASN A 494 -19.76 26.32 -7.83
CA ASN A 494 -20.57 27.49 -7.55
C ASN A 494 -21.35 27.37 -6.23
N ASP A 495 -21.22 28.37 -5.35
CA ASP A 495 -21.88 28.42 -4.04
C ASP A 495 -23.40 28.16 -4.16
N ASN A 496 -24.03 28.67 -5.22
CA ASN A 496 -25.46 28.44 -5.46
C ASN A 496 -25.76 26.96 -5.70
N LEU A 497 -24.93 26.27 -6.49
CA LEU A 497 -25.11 24.86 -6.83
C LEU A 497 -24.80 23.96 -5.63
N THR A 498 -23.77 24.28 -4.84
CA THR A 498 -23.49 23.55 -3.58
C THR A 498 -24.65 23.66 -2.58
N ARG A 499 -25.30 24.82 -2.46
CA ARG A 499 -26.49 25.01 -1.60
C ARG A 499 -27.68 24.20 -2.08
N VAL A 500 -27.94 24.17 -3.38
CA VAL A 500 -29.04 23.36 -3.95
C VAL A 500 -28.82 21.88 -3.65
N LEU A 501 -27.58 21.38 -3.76
CA LEU A 501 -27.23 20.00 -3.45
C LEU A 501 -27.32 19.69 -1.95
N ALA A 502 -26.94 20.65 -1.09
CA ALA A 502 -27.09 20.52 0.37
C ALA A 502 -28.56 20.42 0.80
N GLY A 503 -29.48 21.00 0.03
CA GLY A 503 -30.93 20.91 0.22
C GLY A 503 -31.62 19.76 -0.52
N SER A 504 -30.87 18.79 -1.04
CA SER A 504 -31.42 17.63 -1.74
C SER A 504 -32.39 16.83 -0.87
N SER A 505 -33.45 16.29 -1.47
CA SER A 505 -34.35 15.32 -0.81
C SER A 505 -33.69 13.97 -0.56
N GLU A 506 -32.59 13.68 -1.25
CA GLU A 506 -31.82 12.46 -1.13
C GLU A 506 -30.75 12.63 -0.06
N HIS A 507 -30.94 11.95 1.09
CA HIS A 507 -30.08 12.12 2.27
C HIS A 507 -28.60 11.89 1.98
N TYR A 508 -28.26 10.90 1.14
CA TYR A 508 -26.87 10.66 0.75
C TYR A 508 -26.26 11.87 0.04
N ILE A 509 -26.95 12.44 -0.96
CA ILE A 509 -26.47 13.63 -1.69
C ILE A 509 -26.38 14.84 -0.77
N ALA A 510 -27.40 15.09 0.04
CA ALA A 510 -27.38 16.18 1.03
C ALA A 510 -26.18 16.06 2.00
N SER A 511 -25.87 14.83 2.44
CA SER A 511 -24.73 14.58 3.35
C SER A 511 -23.37 14.90 2.73
N LEU A 512 -23.20 14.70 1.41
CA LEU A 512 -21.96 15.06 0.71
C LEU A 512 -21.69 16.57 0.79
N PHE A 513 -22.75 17.39 0.82
CA PHE A 513 -22.67 18.85 0.81
C PHE A 513 -23.10 19.49 2.14
N ALA A 514 -23.15 18.72 3.23
CA ALA A 514 -23.61 19.21 4.54
C ALA A 514 -22.84 20.44 5.05
N ASP A 515 -21.55 20.58 4.70
CA ASP A 515 -20.73 21.74 5.07
C ASP A 515 -21.23 23.06 4.45
N TYR A 516 -21.95 22.96 3.33
CA TYR A 516 -22.52 24.06 2.55
C TYR A 516 -23.99 24.37 2.90
N ALA A 517 -24.61 23.58 3.77
CA ALA A 517 -25.91 23.93 4.31
C ALA A 517 -25.80 25.28 5.06
N ASP A 518 -26.78 26.15 4.86
CA ASP A 518 -26.83 27.44 5.54
C ASP A 518 -26.82 27.20 7.05
N ALA A 519 -25.69 27.50 7.69
CA ALA A 519 -25.68 27.66 9.14
C ALA A 519 -26.57 28.89 9.41
N PRO A 520 -27.55 28.81 10.33
CA PRO A 520 -28.29 29.99 10.74
C PRO A 520 -27.29 31.08 11.11
N LEU A 521 -27.44 32.26 10.49
CA LEU A 521 -26.74 33.46 10.95
C LEU A 521 -26.90 33.51 12.48
N PRO A 522 -25.82 33.60 13.27
CA PRO A 522 -25.96 33.69 14.72
C PRO A 522 -26.66 35.01 15.01
N THR A 523 -27.95 34.94 15.29
CA THR A 523 -28.72 36.02 15.85
C THR A 523 -28.25 36.25 17.29
N GLY A 524 -27.39 37.25 17.47
CA GLY A 524 -27.16 37.89 18.77
C GLY A 524 -26.25 37.14 19.75
N ASN A 525 -25.19 37.82 20.18
CA ASN A 525 -24.48 37.67 21.46
C ASN A 525 -24.14 36.24 21.94
N ALA A 526 -23.06 35.68 21.39
CA ALA A 526 -22.32 34.61 22.07
C ALA A 526 -20.79 34.81 21.94
N LEU A 527 -20.30 35.95 22.45
CA LEU A 527 -18.91 36.03 22.91
C LEU A 527 -18.82 35.29 24.25
N HIS A 528 -18.49 33.99 24.25
CA HIS A 528 -17.82 33.23 25.34
C HIS A 528 -18.17 31.74 25.30
N ALA A 529 -17.59 31.00 24.33
CA ALA A 529 -17.41 29.55 24.46
C ALA A 529 -16.32 29.09 23.49
N ALA A 530 -15.08 29.51 23.74
CA ALA A 530 -13.91 29.03 23.00
C ALA A 530 -12.99 28.27 23.95
N THR A 531 -13.36 27.04 24.33
CA THR A 531 -12.46 26.07 24.93
C THR A 531 -12.95 24.64 24.62
N ILE A 532 -12.00 23.81 24.15
CA ILE A 532 -12.06 22.35 23.95
C ILE A 532 -12.51 21.86 22.55
N GLY A 533 -11.51 21.63 21.69
CA GLY A 533 -11.37 20.32 21.03
C GLY A 533 -12.08 20.02 19.71
N ARG A 534 -12.60 21.00 18.94
CA ARG A 534 -13.08 20.74 17.57
C ARG A 534 -12.05 21.14 16.52
N LYS A 535 -11.82 20.24 15.54
CA LYS A 535 -11.07 20.45 14.29
C LYS A 535 -11.26 21.90 13.83
N ARG A 536 -10.15 22.61 13.59
CA ARG A 536 -10.11 23.99 13.11
C ARG A 536 -10.97 24.09 11.85
N ILE A 537 -12.22 24.52 11.98
CA ILE A 537 -13.10 24.82 10.84
C ILE A 537 -12.44 26.00 10.13
N THR A 538 -11.72 25.71 9.05
CA THR A 538 -11.13 26.68 8.15
C THR A 538 -12.22 27.67 7.72
N LYS A 539 -11.93 28.98 7.82
CA LYS A 539 -12.88 30.06 7.52
C LYS A 539 -13.71 29.76 6.26
N LYS A 540 -15.04 29.63 6.43
CA LYS A 540 -16.02 29.60 5.32
C LYS A 540 -15.77 30.82 4.41
N GLY A 541 -15.51 30.59 3.12
CA GLY A 541 -15.44 31.63 2.08
C GLY A 541 -14.05 32.03 1.56
N ALA A 542 -12.95 31.40 2.00
CA ALA A 542 -11.66 31.62 1.33
C ALA A 542 -11.54 30.72 0.09
N PHE A 543 -11.37 31.34 -1.09
CA PHE A 543 -11.05 30.66 -2.34
C PHE A 543 -9.82 29.76 -2.10
N ARG A 544 -10.02 28.45 -2.16
CA ARG A 544 -8.97 27.46 -1.88
C ARG A 544 -8.73 26.63 -3.12
N THR A 545 -7.51 26.72 -3.63
CA THR A 545 -7.10 26.08 -4.88
C THR A 545 -6.80 24.59 -4.71
N VAL A 546 -6.74 23.87 -5.83
CA VAL A 546 -6.29 22.47 -5.86
C VAL A 546 -4.87 22.35 -5.29
N GLY A 547 -3.96 23.25 -5.67
CA GLY A 547 -2.58 23.27 -5.20
C GLY A 547 -2.45 23.39 -3.68
N GLN A 548 -3.26 24.24 -3.05
CA GLN A 548 -3.28 24.38 -1.58
C GLN A 548 -3.79 23.12 -0.88
N ARG A 549 -4.86 22.52 -1.40
CA ARG A 549 -5.38 21.24 -0.86
C ARG A 549 -4.34 20.14 -0.98
N HIS A 550 -3.70 20.05 -2.15
CA HIS A 550 -2.66 19.08 -2.43
C HIS A 550 -1.46 19.25 -1.48
N LYS A 551 -0.96 20.49 -1.29
CA LYS A 551 0.15 20.79 -0.39
C LYS A 551 -0.16 20.42 1.06
N GLU A 552 -1.36 20.71 1.55
CA GLU A 552 -1.78 20.35 2.92
C GLU A 552 -1.92 18.84 3.11
N GLN A 553 -2.53 18.13 2.14
CA GLN A 553 -2.65 16.67 2.15
C GLN A 553 -1.28 16.01 2.17
N LEU A 554 -0.36 16.47 1.31
CA LEU A 554 1.00 15.96 1.25
C LEU A 554 1.77 16.26 2.54
N ALA A 555 1.66 17.46 3.11
CA ALA A 555 2.29 17.79 4.39
C ALA A 555 1.80 16.86 5.52
N SER A 556 0.49 16.56 5.57
CA SER A 556 -0.05 15.60 6.53
C SER A 556 0.50 14.18 6.31
N LEU A 557 0.61 13.73 5.06
CA LEU A 557 1.20 12.42 4.74
C LEU A 557 2.66 12.35 5.18
N MET A 558 3.47 13.36 4.83
CA MET A 558 4.88 13.41 5.20
C MET A 558 5.07 13.42 6.71
N GLY A 559 4.23 14.16 7.45
CA GLY A 559 4.26 14.16 8.92
C GLY A 559 3.94 12.78 9.52
N GLN A 560 3.00 12.03 8.91
CA GLN A 560 2.74 10.65 9.33
C GLN A 560 3.94 9.74 9.06
N LEU A 561 4.54 9.82 7.87
CA LEU A 561 5.70 9.00 7.50
C LEU A 561 6.93 9.27 8.39
N GLN A 562 7.18 10.54 8.72
CA GLN A 562 8.27 10.94 9.63
C GLN A 562 8.11 10.38 11.05
N SER A 563 6.87 10.10 11.48
CA SER A 563 6.58 9.50 12.79
C SER A 563 6.71 7.98 12.81
N THR A 564 7.16 7.37 11.71
CA THR A 564 7.31 5.91 11.55
C THR A 564 8.73 5.56 11.11
N GLN A 565 9.11 4.31 11.35
CA GLN A 565 10.30 3.70 10.74
C GLN A 565 9.94 3.17 9.33
N PRO A 566 10.46 3.78 8.25
CA PRO A 566 10.13 3.43 6.89
C PRO A 566 10.95 2.24 6.36
N HIS A 567 10.27 1.41 5.57
CA HIS A 567 10.83 0.32 4.78
C HIS A 567 10.51 0.61 3.32
N PHE A 568 11.48 0.46 2.42
CA PHE A 568 11.32 0.87 1.02
C PHE A 568 11.25 -0.33 0.09
N VAL A 569 10.26 -0.33 -0.81
CA VAL A 569 10.14 -1.30 -1.91
C VAL A 569 10.14 -0.54 -3.23
N ARG A 570 11.12 -0.82 -4.10
CA ARG A 570 11.25 -0.21 -5.43
C ARG A 570 10.82 -1.20 -6.51
N CYS A 571 9.66 -0.96 -7.12
CA CYS A 571 9.12 -1.75 -8.21
C CYS A 571 9.72 -1.27 -9.55
N ILE A 572 10.16 -2.20 -10.39
CA ILE A 572 10.80 -1.92 -11.68
C ILE A 572 9.99 -2.56 -12.81
N VAL A 573 9.73 -1.79 -13.87
CA VAL A 573 9.12 -2.27 -15.11
C VAL A 573 10.19 -3.00 -15.94
N PRO A 574 10.03 -4.30 -16.22
CA PRO A 574 11.06 -5.05 -16.95
C PRO A 574 11.02 -4.80 -18.46
N ASN A 575 9.86 -4.51 -19.04
CA ASN A 575 9.70 -4.18 -20.46
C ASN A 575 8.36 -3.48 -20.74
N THR A 576 8.30 -2.66 -21.78
CA THR A 576 7.09 -1.95 -22.22
C THR A 576 6.07 -2.84 -22.93
N LEU A 577 6.50 -4.02 -23.41
CA LEU A 577 5.68 -4.95 -24.18
C LEU A 577 4.83 -5.89 -23.31
N LYS A 578 4.86 -5.70 -21.99
CA LYS A 578 4.08 -6.49 -21.00
C LYS A 578 4.32 -8.01 -21.12
N LYS A 579 5.52 -8.45 -21.54
CA LYS A 579 5.87 -9.88 -21.70
C LYS A 579 6.65 -10.42 -20.50
N PRO A 580 6.27 -11.58 -19.92
CA PRO A 580 7.05 -12.20 -18.85
C PRO A 580 8.43 -12.67 -19.36
N GLY A 581 9.44 -12.64 -18.49
CA GLY A 581 10.79 -13.13 -18.77
C GLY A 581 11.64 -12.26 -19.70
N ARG A 582 11.09 -11.16 -20.25
CA ARG A 582 11.83 -10.21 -21.08
C ARG A 582 12.29 -9.02 -20.23
N VAL A 583 13.55 -8.63 -20.39
CA VAL A 583 14.12 -7.45 -19.74
C VAL A 583 14.68 -6.51 -20.80
N ASP A 584 14.28 -5.25 -20.74
CA ASP A 584 14.83 -4.16 -21.53
C ASP A 584 15.85 -3.39 -20.69
N VAL A 585 17.13 -3.55 -21.03
CA VAL A 585 18.24 -3.09 -20.19
C VAL A 585 18.29 -1.54 -20.10
N PRO A 586 18.22 -0.78 -21.21
CA PRO A 586 18.12 0.69 -21.16
C PRO A 586 16.98 1.17 -20.24
N LEU A 587 15.78 0.63 -20.42
CA LEU A 587 14.60 0.99 -19.62
C LEU A 587 14.80 0.74 -18.13
N VAL A 588 15.35 -0.43 -17.76
CA VAL A 588 15.62 -0.76 -16.37
C VAL A 588 16.73 0.12 -15.79
N LEU A 589 17.76 0.41 -16.57
CA LEU A 589 18.89 1.23 -16.13
C LEU A 589 18.46 2.69 -15.87
N ASP A 590 17.60 3.25 -16.72
CA ASP A 590 17.03 4.58 -16.51
C ASP A 590 16.15 4.60 -15.26
N GLN A 591 15.32 3.58 -15.05
CA GLN A 591 14.54 3.44 -13.81
C GLN A 591 15.41 3.34 -12.54
N LEU A 592 16.53 2.62 -12.60
CA LEU A 592 17.44 2.48 -11.45
C LEU A 592 18.12 3.80 -11.08
N ARG A 593 18.44 4.62 -12.10
CA ARG A 593 18.94 5.99 -11.90
C ARG A 593 17.86 6.88 -11.31
N CYS A 594 16.68 6.91 -11.93
CA CYS A 594 15.56 7.73 -11.48
C CYS A 594 15.17 7.36 -10.05
N ASN A 595 14.98 6.09 -9.72
CA ASN A 595 14.56 5.67 -8.37
C ASN A 595 15.64 5.87 -7.28
N GLY A 596 16.82 6.40 -7.60
CA GLY A 596 17.94 6.61 -6.66
C GLY A 596 18.53 5.31 -6.12
N VAL A 597 18.33 4.20 -6.84
CA VAL A 597 18.76 2.86 -6.39
C VAL A 597 20.27 2.72 -6.46
N LEU A 598 20.91 3.28 -7.50
CA LEU A 598 22.36 3.20 -7.66
C LEU A 598 23.10 3.93 -6.53
N GLU A 599 22.57 5.08 -6.12
CA GLU A 599 23.06 5.89 -5.02
C GLU A 599 22.85 5.18 -3.69
N GLY A 600 21.65 4.63 -3.46
CA GLY A 600 21.36 3.80 -2.29
C GLY A 600 22.31 2.61 -2.16
N ILE A 601 22.60 1.91 -3.27
CA ILE A 601 23.57 0.80 -3.28
C ILE A 601 24.99 1.30 -2.99
N ARG A 602 25.40 2.42 -3.58
CA ARG A 602 26.73 3.01 -3.36
C ARG A 602 26.94 3.30 -1.87
N ILE A 603 25.91 3.80 -1.21
CA ILE A 603 25.93 4.19 0.21
C ILE A 603 25.88 2.96 1.11
N ALA A 604 24.95 2.04 0.88
CA ALA A 604 24.88 0.78 1.63
C ALA A 604 26.17 -0.06 1.54
N ARG A 605 26.93 0.08 0.44
CA ARG A 605 28.25 -0.58 0.28
C ARG A 605 29.38 0.12 1.03
N LEU A 606 29.30 1.44 1.17
CA LEU A 606 30.28 2.21 1.92
C LEU A 606 30.02 2.07 3.43
N GLY A 607 28.76 2.16 3.86
CA GLY A 607 28.34 2.07 5.25
C GLY A 607 28.27 0.64 5.82
N TYR A 608 27.63 0.54 6.99
CA TYR A 608 27.43 -0.67 7.77
C TYR A 608 25.93 -0.93 7.99
N PRO A 609 25.22 -1.47 6.98
CA PRO A 609 23.76 -1.55 6.97
C PRO A 609 23.17 -2.48 8.04
N ASN A 610 23.98 -3.40 8.57
CA ASN A 610 23.54 -4.36 9.58
C ASN A 610 24.02 -3.92 10.96
N ARG A 611 23.12 -3.75 11.92
CA ARG A 611 23.46 -3.35 13.30
C ARG A 611 22.74 -4.22 14.31
N LEU A 612 23.44 -4.61 15.38
CA LEU A 612 22.89 -5.38 16.48
C LEU A 612 23.26 -4.75 17.83
N PRO A 613 22.33 -4.64 18.79
CA PRO A 613 22.67 -4.34 20.17
C PRO A 613 23.66 -5.37 20.72
N PHE A 614 24.57 -4.94 21.60
CA PHE A 614 25.59 -5.85 22.16
C PHE A 614 24.99 -7.07 22.87
N VAL A 615 23.85 -6.88 23.55
CA VAL A 615 23.15 -7.97 24.25
C VAL A 615 22.64 -9.01 23.26
N GLU A 616 22.03 -8.57 22.16
CA GLU A 616 21.52 -9.47 21.13
C GLU A 616 22.67 -10.19 20.42
N PHE A 617 23.71 -9.46 20.01
CA PHE A 617 24.89 -10.05 19.35
C PHE A 617 25.52 -11.15 20.22
N ARG A 618 25.69 -10.87 21.51
CA ARG A 618 26.18 -11.86 22.47
C ARG A 618 25.24 -13.06 22.57
N GLN A 619 23.96 -12.84 22.87
CA GLN A 619 22.99 -13.92 23.06
C GLN A 619 22.90 -14.83 21.83
N ARG A 620 23.05 -14.26 20.64
CA ARG A 620 22.90 -14.95 19.36
C ARG A 620 24.17 -15.73 18.98
N TYR A 621 25.35 -15.12 19.12
CA TYR A 621 26.61 -15.67 18.58
C TYR A 621 27.60 -16.18 19.63
N GLU A 622 27.34 -16.07 20.94
CA GLU A 622 28.23 -16.59 22.00
C GLU A 622 28.48 -18.11 21.86
N VAL A 623 27.52 -18.83 21.27
CA VAL A 623 27.64 -20.27 20.95
C VAL A 623 28.80 -20.56 19.97
N LEU A 624 29.17 -19.60 19.12
CA LEU A 624 30.29 -19.71 18.17
C LEU A 624 31.64 -19.49 18.85
N THR A 625 31.67 -18.86 20.04
CA THR A 625 32.90 -18.48 20.75
C THR A 625 32.92 -19.09 22.16
N PRO A 626 32.94 -20.43 22.29
CA PRO A 626 32.87 -21.09 23.59
C PRO A 626 34.10 -20.74 24.45
N GLY A 627 33.87 -20.37 25.72
CA GLY A 627 34.93 -20.11 26.70
C GLY A 627 35.64 -18.76 26.59
N ILE A 628 35.30 -17.92 25.60
CA ILE A 628 35.89 -16.58 25.43
C ILE A 628 35.36 -15.58 26.46
N ILE A 629 34.08 -15.69 26.80
CA ILE A 629 33.45 -14.83 27.79
C ILE A 629 33.49 -15.55 29.15
N PRO A 630 34.20 -15.00 30.17
CA PRO A 630 34.28 -15.61 31.49
C PRO A 630 32.92 -15.57 32.20
N PRO A 631 32.65 -16.53 33.10
CA PRO A 631 31.43 -16.55 33.89
C PRO A 631 31.40 -15.33 34.83
N GLY A 632 30.33 -14.53 34.75
CA GLY A 632 30.15 -13.31 35.54
C GLY A 632 29.65 -12.12 34.71
N TYR A 633 29.59 -10.95 35.34
CA TYR A 633 29.23 -9.71 34.64
C TYR A 633 30.39 -9.22 33.78
N MET A 634 30.11 -8.93 32.51
CA MET A 634 31.04 -8.27 31.60
C MET A 634 30.27 -7.20 30.83
N ASP A 635 30.91 -6.05 30.67
CA ASP A 635 30.41 -4.96 29.83
C ASP A 635 30.16 -5.44 28.38
N GLY A 636 29.02 -5.05 27.81
CA GLY A 636 28.57 -5.53 26.51
C GLY A 636 29.56 -5.19 25.37
N ARG A 637 30.18 -4.01 25.43
CA ARG A 637 31.17 -3.59 24.42
C ARG A 637 32.43 -4.43 24.49
N LYS A 638 32.95 -4.69 25.70
CA LYS A 638 34.11 -5.56 25.92
C LYS A 638 33.82 -7.01 25.53
N ALA A 639 32.63 -7.51 25.80
CA ALA A 639 32.20 -8.84 25.38
C ALA A 639 32.21 -8.97 23.84
N CYS A 640 31.61 -8.00 23.14
CA CYS A 640 31.59 -7.99 21.67
C CYS A 640 33.01 -7.90 21.08
N LEU A 641 33.89 -7.06 21.62
CA LEU A 641 35.30 -6.98 21.19
C LEU A 641 35.98 -8.36 21.24
N ARG A 642 35.88 -9.05 22.38
CA ARG A 642 36.49 -10.39 22.54
C ARG A 642 35.88 -11.44 21.61
N MET A 643 34.56 -11.40 21.42
CA MET A 643 33.88 -12.33 20.52
C MET A 643 34.33 -12.12 19.08
N VAL A 644 34.42 -10.86 18.64
CA VAL A 644 34.82 -10.52 17.28
C VAL A 644 36.28 -10.89 17.01
N ASP A 645 37.17 -10.68 17.99
CA ASP A 645 38.56 -11.13 17.93
C ASP A 645 38.64 -12.67 17.82
N ALA A 646 37.83 -13.39 18.59
CA ALA A 646 37.78 -14.87 18.54
C ALA A 646 37.13 -15.43 17.26
N LEU A 647 36.24 -14.67 16.63
CA LEU A 647 35.66 -15.00 15.32
C LEU A 647 36.59 -14.65 14.15
N GLU A 648 37.74 -14.02 14.42
CA GLU A 648 38.74 -13.60 13.44
C GLU A 648 38.15 -12.71 12.33
N LEU A 649 37.19 -11.85 12.67
CA LEU A 649 36.60 -10.92 11.70
C LEU A 649 37.58 -9.79 11.38
N ASP A 650 37.68 -9.43 10.10
CA ASP A 650 38.48 -8.28 9.67
C ASP A 650 37.88 -6.97 10.22
N LYS A 651 38.74 -6.11 10.77
CA LYS A 651 38.34 -4.77 11.21
C LYS A 651 37.77 -3.93 10.08
N SER A 652 37.97 -4.25 8.79
CA SER A 652 37.37 -3.50 7.67
C SER A 652 35.87 -3.77 7.46
N ILE A 653 35.36 -4.89 7.97
CA ILE A 653 33.98 -5.36 7.73
C ILE A 653 33.03 -5.09 8.90
N PHE A 654 33.52 -4.59 10.03
CA PHE A 654 32.71 -4.21 11.18
C PHE A 654 33.18 -2.91 11.86
N ARG A 655 32.29 -2.27 12.62
CA ARG A 655 32.59 -1.17 13.54
C ARG A 655 31.87 -1.40 14.87
N ILE A 656 32.49 -1.00 15.97
CA ILE A 656 31.90 -1.13 17.31
C ILE A 656 31.59 0.28 17.80
N GLY A 657 30.30 0.55 17.98
CA GLY A 657 29.80 1.79 18.53
C GLY A 657 29.87 1.83 20.06
N THR A 658 28.97 2.61 20.64
CA THR A 658 28.82 2.80 22.08
C THR A 658 27.82 1.81 22.68
N SER A 659 26.78 1.43 21.93
CA SER A 659 25.73 0.50 22.36
C SER A 659 25.49 -0.68 21.39
N LYS A 660 25.94 -0.54 20.14
CA LYS A 660 25.70 -1.49 19.05
C LYS A 660 26.98 -1.87 18.32
N ILE A 661 26.98 -3.04 17.71
CA ILE A 661 27.97 -3.47 16.72
C ILE A 661 27.37 -3.37 15.31
N PHE A 662 28.19 -2.92 14.37
CA PHE A 662 27.82 -2.60 12.99
C PHE A 662 28.63 -3.46 12.02
N PHE A 663 27.98 -3.99 10.99
CA PHE A 663 28.56 -4.91 10.02
C PHE A 663 28.25 -4.48 8.59
N LYS A 664 29.20 -4.77 7.69
CA LYS A 664 28.95 -4.71 6.25
C LYS A 664 27.93 -5.77 5.81
N ALA A 665 27.36 -5.57 4.63
CA ALA A 665 26.45 -6.55 4.03
C ALA A 665 27.14 -7.92 3.86
N GLY A 666 26.43 -9.00 4.13
CA GLY A 666 26.91 -10.38 4.02
C GLY A 666 27.53 -10.98 5.28
N VAL A 667 28.14 -10.18 6.16
CA VAL A 667 28.85 -10.69 7.35
C VAL A 667 27.91 -11.43 8.31
N LEU A 668 26.74 -10.86 8.63
CA LEU A 668 25.77 -11.53 9.50
C LEU A 668 25.23 -12.82 8.90
N ALA A 669 25.07 -12.89 7.57
CA ALA A 669 24.59 -14.10 6.90
C ALA A 669 25.61 -15.24 7.05
N GLU A 670 26.91 -14.93 6.91
CA GLU A 670 27.98 -15.90 7.15
C GLU A 670 28.01 -16.37 8.62
N LEU A 671 27.83 -15.45 9.57
CA LEU A 671 27.77 -15.80 11.00
C LEU A 671 26.56 -16.68 11.33
N GLU A 672 25.40 -16.41 10.73
CA GLU A 672 24.20 -17.26 10.90
C GLU A 672 24.40 -18.64 10.27
N GLU A 673 25.02 -18.74 9.08
CA GLU A 673 25.30 -20.03 8.45
C GLU A 673 26.24 -20.90 9.32
N ARG A 674 27.30 -20.29 9.88
CA ARG A 674 28.19 -20.97 10.83
C ARG A 674 27.46 -21.41 12.09
N ARG A 675 26.55 -20.56 12.60
CA ARG A 675 25.73 -20.84 13.79
C ARG A 675 24.74 -21.97 13.54
N ASP A 676 24.03 -21.95 12.42
CA ASP A 676 23.06 -22.97 12.05
C ASP A 676 23.73 -24.34 11.87
N ALA A 677 24.91 -24.38 11.26
CA ALA A 677 25.69 -25.61 11.14
C ALA A 677 26.07 -26.20 12.52
N LEU A 678 26.48 -25.35 13.45
CA LEU A 678 26.85 -25.75 14.81
C LEU A 678 25.62 -26.19 15.63
N LEU A 679 24.53 -25.44 15.55
CA LEU A 679 23.26 -25.80 16.19
C LEU A 679 22.72 -27.11 15.63
N PHE A 680 22.85 -27.35 14.33
CA PHE A 680 22.43 -28.60 13.71
C PHE A 680 23.14 -29.82 14.30
N ASP A 681 24.46 -29.76 14.54
CA ASP A 681 25.19 -30.86 15.21
C ASP A 681 24.74 -31.03 16.67
N ILE A 682 24.62 -29.93 17.42
CA ILE A 682 24.18 -29.97 18.83
C ILE A 682 22.77 -30.58 18.94
N PHE A 683 21.81 -30.11 18.15
CA PHE A 683 20.45 -30.62 18.18
C PHE A 683 20.36 -32.05 17.67
N SER A 684 21.17 -32.43 16.68
CA SER A 684 21.23 -33.82 16.21
C SER A 684 21.68 -34.77 17.32
N ARG A 685 22.71 -34.39 18.09
CA ARG A 685 23.17 -35.15 19.26
C ARG A 685 22.13 -35.19 20.37
N LEU A 686 21.52 -34.05 20.68
CA LEU A 686 20.45 -33.97 21.69
C LEU A 686 19.25 -34.85 21.32
N GLN A 687 18.80 -34.78 20.07
CA GLN A 687 17.74 -35.63 19.55
C GLN A 687 18.11 -37.10 19.61
N ALA A 688 19.35 -37.48 19.28
CA ALA A 688 19.82 -38.86 19.39
C ALA A 688 19.77 -39.37 20.84
N VAL A 689 20.20 -38.56 21.82
CA VAL A 689 20.11 -38.89 23.26
C VAL A 689 18.67 -39.00 23.71
N ALA A 690 17.80 -38.06 23.34
CA ALA A 690 16.38 -38.07 23.69
C ALA A 690 15.65 -39.28 23.09
N ARG A 691 15.91 -39.61 21.82
CA ARG A 691 15.37 -40.81 21.15
C ARG A 691 15.87 -42.08 21.85
N LYS A 692 17.16 -42.19 22.17
CA LYS A 692 17.74 -43.31 22.93
C LYS A 692 17.09 -43.46 24.31
N PHE A 693 16.91 -42.37 25.05
CA PHE A 693 16.25 -42.37 26.36
C PHE A 693 14.80 -42.84 26.26
N THR A 694 14.06 -42.33 25.28
CA THR A 694 12.65 -42.67 25.05
C THR A 694 12.50 -44.14 24.67
N ALA A 695 13.32 -44.63 23.74
CA ALA A 695 13.33 -46.02 23.29
C ALA A 695 13.68 -46.98 24.45
N ARG A 696 14.67 -46.65 25.28
CA ARG A 696 15.02 -47.46 26.47
C ARG A 696 13.88 -47.53 27.47
N ARG A 697 13.17 -46.43 27.70
CA ARG A 697 12.03 -46.39 28.62
C ARG A 697 10.83 -47.17 28.07
N GLN A 698 10.60 -47.11 26.76
CA GLN A 698 9.59 -47.94 26.09
C GLN A 698 9.94 -49.42 26.17
N MET A 699 11.19 -49.80 25.91
CA MET A 699 11.66 -51.18 26.03
C MET A 699 11.52 -51.72 27.45
N MET A 700 11.88 -50.93 28.47
CA MET A 700 11.68 -51.31 29.88
C MET A 700 10.21 -51.48 30.25
N LYS A 701 9.30 -50.67 29.67
CA LYS A 701 7.85 -50.88 29.85
C LYS A 701 7.36 -52.17 29.18
N ILE A 702 7.94 -52.57 28.04
CA ILE A 702 7.60 -53.82 27.35
C ILE A 702 8.14 -55.03 28.12
N LEU A 703 9.39 -54.97 28.58
CA LEU A 703 10.01 -56.00 29.42
C LEU A 703 9.23 -56.20 30.73
N ASN A 704 8.84 -55.11 31.41
CA ASN A 704 8.04 -55.19 32.64
C ASN A 704 6.58 -55.64 32.40
N ARG A 705 6.10 -55.68 31.15
CA ARG A 705 4.79 -56.25 30.79
C ARG A 705 4.84 -57.74 30.50
N HIS A 706 6.03 -58.31 30.30
CA HIS A 706 6.24 -59.75 30.13
C HIS A 706 7.05 -60.33 31.30
N PRO A 707 6.41 -60.61 32.46
CA PRO A 707 7.02 -61.48 33.45
C PRO A 707 6.99 -62.92 32.91
N GLU A 708 8.17 -63.51 32.73
CA GLU A 708 8.49 -64.94 32.82
C GLU A 708 7.51 -65.93 32.17
N GLY A 709 7.83 -66.33 30.94
CA GLY A 709 7.46 -67.64 30.42
C GLY A 709 8.45 -68.69 30.91
N GLU A 710 8.41 -69.07 32.20
CA GLU A 710 8.96 -70.32 32.70
C GLU A 710 7.98 -70.99 33.70
N GLY A 711 7.41 -72.13 33.29
CA GLY A 711 7.18 -73.24 34.22
C GLY A 711 5.81 -73.40 34.89
N GLN A 712 4.74 -73.61 34.11
CA GLN A 712 3.64 -74.47 34.58
C GLN A 712 3.84 -75.88 34.01
N PRO A 713 4.04 -76.91 34.84
CA PRO A 713 3.49 -78.22 34.52
C PRO A 713 2.73 -78.75 35.74
N ARG A 714 1.43 -78.47 35.76
CA ARG A 714 0.47 -79.31 36.47
C ARG A 714 -0.64 -79.62 35.50
N ASP A 715 -0.48 -80.73 34.78
CA ASP A 715 -1.51 -81.78 34.78
C ASP A 715 -1.08 -83.02 33.98
N ARG A 716 -1.26 -84.18 34.63
CA ARG A 716 -1.38 -85.57 34.13
C ARG A 716 -0.13 -86.40 33.77
N ALA A 717 0.25 -87.28 34.71
CA ALA A 717 0.41 -88.74 34.53
C ALA A 717 0.79 -89.37 35.90
N TYR A 718 -0.15 -89.93 36.66
CA TYR A 718 -0.43 -91.37 36.81
C TYR A 718 0.78 -92.34 36.71
N GLN A 719 0.92 -93.17 37.77
CA GLN A 719 1.70 -94.43 37.90
C GLN A 719 3.24 -94.22 38.04
N THR A 720 3.96 -94.62 39.10
CA THR A 720 3.88 -95.81 39.97
C THR A 720 4.85 -95.68 41.17
N GLY A 721 4.35 -95.97 42.38
CA GLY A 721 5.00 -96.81 43.40
C GLY A 721 6.22 -96.35 44.21
N ARG A 722 6.00 -95.98 45.49
CA ARG A 722 6.64 -96.45 46.76
C ARG A 722 6.66 -95.30 47.80
N ARG A 723 5.65 -95.23 48.68
CA ARG A 723 5.64 -95.70 50.11
C ARG A 723 6.70 -95.09 51.04
N ASP A 724 6.20 -94.14 51.84
CA ASP A 724 6.29 -93.96 53.30
C ASP A 724 7.62 -93.92 54.06
N ARG A 725 7.79 -92.76 54.73
CA ARG A 725 8.08 -92.49 56.18
C ARG A 725 8.89 -91.18 56.22
N GLY A 726 8.61 -90.12 56.97
CA GLY A 726 7.98 -89.93 58.28
C GLY A 726 8.85 -88.91 59.05
N SER A 727 8.25 -88.15 59.97
CA SER A 727 8.85 -87.28 61.03
C SER A 727 9.52 -85.95 60.66
N ASP A 728 8.80 -84.87 60.98
CA ASP A 728 9.16 -83.76 61.91
C ASP A 728 10.63 -83.49 62.23
N ILE A 729 11.02 -82.19 62.26
CA ILE A 729 11.59 -81.52 63.45
C ILE A 729 11.81 -80.01 63.20
N VAL A 730 11.26 -79.23 64.13
CA VAL A 730 11.43 -77.80 64.42
C VAL A 730 12.79 -77.52 65.07
N ARG A 731 13.44 -76.37 64.79
CA ARG A 731 14.23 -75.51 65.74
C ARG A 731 14.94 -74.39 64.97
N GLN A 732 14.55 -73.13 65.21
CA GLN A 732 15.06 -72.18 66.23
C GLN A 732 16.36 -71.46 65.83
N ALA A 733 16.28 -70.13 65.91
CA ALA A 733 17.35 -69.15 65.88
C ALA A 733 18.44 -69.40 66.94
N PRO A 734 19.53 -68.61 66.95
CA PRO A 734 19.50 -67.48 67.87
C PRO A 734 20.16 -66.18 67.35
N ALA A 735 19.81 -65.12 68.06
CA ALA A 735 20.39 -63.78 68.00
C ALA A 735 21.66 -63.66 68.88
N SER A 736 22.50 -62.69 68.56
CA SER A 736 23.39 -61.96 69.48
C SER A 736 23.89 -60.72 68.72
N VAL A 737 23.38 -59.53 69.05
CA VAL A 737 23.97 -58.50 69.94
C VAL A 737 25.18 -57.83 69.31
#